data_AF-A0A971X943-F1
#
_entry.id   AF-A0A971X943-F1
#
_cell.length_a   1.000
_cell.length_b   1.000
_cell.length_c   1.000
_cell.angle_alpha   90.00
_cell.angle_beta   90.00
_cell.angle_gamma   90.00
#
_symmetry.space_group_name_H-M   'P 1'
#
loop_
_entity.id
_entity.type
_entity.pdbx_description
1 polymer ?
#
loop_
_entity_poly.entity_id
_entity_poly.type
_entity_poly.pdbx_seq_one_letter_code
_entity_poly.pdbx_strand_id
1 'polypeptide(L)'
;MIKYDYKYDLTKHPYIWQYLDKSDFRGQSFTVPAGMETVTGFRIKAIKIGNPGSIKYKIGYFPNDASLAEGVIDESQVTPTYELFCGPDFEPIKVKPHEKIYITLFAPYATAPLDTYKIYGPSPDENTDPERCNLWENYRSISYPLDYYSASHPLFESGSGFDSKSSNLFSLSFIVYSGDDREKEEEEELFAIVLKLTSEPFSEFEYIRRDSEISDNEVLLNDKWCVVNKIKNDDVVNNAVSELNEYLKICMGVNLCGSSSQIIVDINDSRDMPKENESFIVESHEDAVYITGKSNRGVMRAIHWILDYMSYRKVPVIRSGRYVIKPRHELRMTYGIAPAPIRYYELQGDQIWTPGYMWRLSRAGYNAINMAVNIEEIVEFSSVFPEMVEETSKIAIEKLRRIVELAQKYGVDVYVEIKAGYYRFFDTKVYDRLPHLKSYDNFGRFPCVSQEETHIYLTETISNLFSIVPDLKGMILIYSTEGFYCCFTHGRNHLCPNCRNYKTEDLILRITDTLLKAIRVRNSETELIMWTYHSEYEWDYNFIKNAPKDIILMSNISQFAEFDRFGYTLRTDDYAVTTAEASKNFKHMNKLAKSVGIRLIAKTEDAFGQEFVSTLYYPCLQQHQRKWDNLIAEDLY
;
A
#
# COMPACT_ATOMS: atom_id res chain seq x y z
N MET A 1 -0.22 -28.93 -23.40
CA MET A 1 -0.76 -27.71 -22.74
C MET A 1 -1.61 -26.86 -23.70
N ILE A 2 -2.71 -26.25 -23.24
CA ILE A 2 -3.41 -25.14 -23.90
C ILE A 2 -3.05 -23.86 -23.15
N LYS A 3 -2.54 -22.84 -23.83
CA LYS A 3 -2.28 -21.52 -23.23
C LYS A 3 -2.97 -20.45 -24.06
N TYR A 4 -3.85 -19.71 -23.41
CA TYR A 4 -4.53 -18.56 -24.00
C TYR A 4 -4.29 -17.36 -23.09
N ASP A 5 -3.26 -16.61 -23.43
CA ASP A 5 -2.83 -15.37 -22.77
C ASP A 5 -2.06 -14.57 -23.81
N TYR A 6 -2.48 -13.33 -24.07
CA TYR A 6 -1.77 -12.46 -25.01
C TYR A 6 -0.57 -11.85 -24.28
N LYS A 7 0.62 -11.88 -24.90
CA LYS A 7 1.66 -10.91 -24.55
C LYS A 7 1.14 -9.52 -24.95
N TYR A 8 0.63 -8.77 -23.97
CA TYR A 8 0.20 -7.37 -24.01
C TYR A 8 0.11 -6.73 -25.41
N ASP A 9 -0.94 -7.02 -26.19
CA ASP A 9 -1.28 -6.20 -27.36
C ASP A 9 -2.25 -5.10 -26.93
N LEU A 10 -1.70 -4.06 -26.30
CA LEU A 10 -2.45 -2.91 -25.80
C LEU A 10 -3.10 -2.08 -26.93
N THR A 11 -2.83 -2.41 -28.20
CA THR A 11 -3.25 -1.61 -29.36
C THR A 11 -4.39 -2.23 -30.17
N LYS A 12 -4.41 -3.56 -30.31
CA LYS A 12 -5.41 -4.26 -31.14
C LYS A 12 -6.40 -5.10 -30.35
N HIS A 13 -5.99 -5.62 -29.20
CA HIS A 13 -6.84 -6.45 -28.35
C HIS A 13 -6.66 -6.00 -26.89
N PRO A 14 -7.33 -4.90 -26.47
CA PRO A 14 -7.20 -4.40 -25.12
C PRO A 14 -7.60 -5.48 -24.12
N TYR A 15 -6.92 -5.46 -23.00
CA TYR A 15 -7.05 -6.50 -22.00
C TYR A 15 -8.09 -6.06 -20.97
N ILE A 16 -9.21 -6.78 -20.85
CA ILE A 16 -10.35 -6.35 -20.05
C ILE A 16 -10.49 -7.20 -18.79
N TRP A 17 -11.26 -6.68 -17.84
CA TRP A 17 -11.59 -7.40 -16.61
C TRP A 17 -13.08 -7.35 -16.32
N GLN A 18 -13.54 -8.32 -15.55
CA GLN A 18 -14.90 -8.37 -15.03
C GLN A 18 -14.89 -8.80 -13.56
N TYR A 19 -15.89 -8.37 -12.80
CA TYR A 19 -16.10 -8.88 -11.46
C TYR A 19 -16.63 -10.32 -11.51
N LEU A 20 -16.12 -11.16 -10.62
CA LEU A 20 -16.73 -12.42 -10.23
C LEU A 20 -17.57 -12.17 -8.98
N ASP A 21 -18.87 -11.93 -9.17
CA ASP A 21 -19.84 -11.63 -8.12
C ASP A 21 -20.71 -12.86 -7.79
N LYS A 22 -21.19 -12.99 -6.55
CA LYS A 22 -22.07 -14.09 -6.11
C LYS A 22 -23.34 -14.26 -6.94
N SER A 23 -23.79 -13.20 -7.62
CA SER A 23 -25.01 -13.22 -8.43
C SER A 23 -24.84 -13.88 -9.80
N ASP A 24 -23.60 -14.21 -10.20
CA ASP A 24 -23.31 -14.70 -11.54
C ASP A 24 -22.09 -15.64 -11.57
N PHE A 25 -21.88 -16.31 -12.70
CA PHE A 25 -20.67 -17.12 -12.93
C PHE A 25 -19.92 -16.63 -14.16
N ARG A 26 -18.66 -17.03 -14.26
CA ARG A 26 -17.79 -16.69 -15.38
C ARG A 26 -17.11 -17.95 -15.85
N GLY A 27 -17.17 -18.24 -17.14
CA GLY A 27 -16.60 -19.46 -17.67
C GLY A 27 -15.85 -19.26 -18.96
N GLN A 28 -15.04 -20.25 -19.28
CA GLN A 28 -14.30 -20.37 -20.53
C GLN A 28 -14.50 -21.76 -21.09
N SER A 29 -14.85 -21.81 -22.37
CA SER A 29 -14.88 -23.07 -23.11
C SER A 29 -13.60 -23.27 -23.92
N PHE A 30 -13.24 -24.52 -24.18
CA PHE A 30 -12.16 -24.89 -25.09
C PHE A 30 -12.47 -26.22 -25.78
N THR A 31 -11.86 -26.45 -26.92
CA THR A 31 -11.93 -27.76 -27.62
C THR A 31 -10.63 -28.52 -27.38
N VAL A 32 -10.73 -29.78 -26.97
CA VAL A 32 -9.60 -30.64 -26.63
C VAL A 32 -8.73 -30.89 -27.88
N PRO A 33 -7.43 -30.54 -27.85
CA PRO A 33 -6.52 -30.79 -28.97
C PRO A 33 -6.34 -32.28 -29.26
N ALA A 34 -5.95 -32.63 -30.50
CA ALA A 34 -5.80 -34.02 -30.94
C ALA A 34 -4.83 -34.87 -30.11
N GLY A 35 -3.80 -34.25 -29.51
CA GLY A 35 -2.78 -34.92 -28.68
C GLY A 35 -3.01 -34.84 -27.17
N MET A 36 -4.18 -34.35 -26.72
CA MET A 36 -4.49 -34.18 -25.30
C MET A 36 -5.47 -35.27 -24.85
N GLU A 37 -4.99 -36.23 -24.06
CA GLU A 37 -5.80 -37.35 -23.55
C GLU A 37 -6.27 -37.13 -22.10
N THR A 38 -5.58 -36.25 -21.37
CA THR A 38 -5.92 -35.92 -19.98
C THR A 38 -5.87 -34.43 -19.72
N VAL A 39 -6.66 -33.98 -18.74
CA VAL A 39 -6.55 -32.65 -18.15
C VAL A 39 -6.15 -32.83 -16.68
N THR A 40 -5.07 -32.17 -16.25
CA THR A 40 -4.49 -32.34 -14.91
C THR A 40 -4.59 -31.09 -14.03
N GLY A 41 -4.99 -29.96 -14.61
CA GLY A 41 -5.11 -28.69 -13.90
C GLY A 41 -5.43 -27.54 -14.85
N PHE A 42 -5.76 -26.40 -14.27
CA PHE A 42 -5.86 -25.14 -15.03
C PHE A 42 -5.33 -23.95 -14.22
N ARG A 43 -5.03 -22.85 -14.91
CA ARG A 43 -4.76 -21.54 -14.31
C ARG A 43 -5.59 -20.46 -14.96
N ILE A 44 -5.83 -19.39 -14.21
CA ILE A 44 -6.50 -18.16 -14.66
C ILE A 44 -5.72 -16.94 -14.16
N LYS A 45 -5.90 -15.80 -14.82
CA LYS A 45 -5.50 -14.50 -14.28
C LYS A 45 -6.64 -13.87 -13.50
N ALA A 46 -6.43 -13.67 -12.20
CA ALA A 46 -7.39 -13.04 -11.32
C ALA A 46 -6.68 -12.23 -10.23
N ILE A 47 -7.30 -11.15 -9.77
CA ILE A 47 -6.90 -10.45 -8.54
C ILE A 47 -7.97 -10.56 -7.48
N LYS A 48 -7.53 -10.57 -6.22
CA LYS A 48 -8.41 -10.50 -5.04
C LYS A 48 -8.64 -9.05 -4.61
N ILE A 49 -9.89 -8.71 -4.25
CA ILE A 49 -10.28 -7.43 -3.63
C ILE A 49 -11.08 -7.73 -2.37
N GLY A 50 -10.68 -7.14 -1.24
CA GLY A 50 -11.29 -7.39 0.06
C GLY A 50 -11.17 -8.85 0.49
N ASN A 51 -12.24 -9.38 1.10
CA ASN A 51 -12.31 -10.76 1.58
C ASN A 51 -13.45 -11.52 0.88
N PRO A 52 -13.31 -11.86 -0.41
CA PRO A 52 -14.37 -12.46 -1.22
C PRO A 52 -14.67 -13.93 -0.89
N GLY A 53 -13.83 -14.59 -0.08
CA GLY A 53 -13.84 -16.05 0.10
C GLY A 53 -13.37 -16.80 -1.14
N SER A 54 -13.25 -18.12 -1.06
CA SER A 54 -12.67 -18.93 -2.14
C SER A 54 -13.50 -18.95 -3.44
N ILE A 55 -12.84 -19.11 -4.59
CA ILE A 55 -13.50 -19.32 -5.88
C ILE A 55 -13.82 -20.80 -6.03
N LYS A 56 -15.09 -21.13 -6.32
CA LYS A 56 -15.48 -22.49 -6.73
C LYS A 56 -15.33 -22.63 -8.24
N TYR A 57 -14.88 -23.80 -8.68
CA TYR A 57 -14.85 -24.13 -10.10
C TYR A 57 -15.61 -25.43 -10.39
N LYS A 58 -16.13 -25.51 -11.61
CA LYS A 58 -16.73 -26.70 -12.19
C LYS A 58 -16.20 -26.93 -13.60
N ILE A 59 -15.99 -28.19 -13.95
CA ILE A 59 -15.53 -28.64 -15.25
C ILE A 59 -16.53 -29.66 -15.77
N GLY A 60 -16.99 -29.46 -17.01
CA GLY A 60 -17.98 -30.34 -17.61
C GLY A 60 -18.13 -30.14 -19.12
N TYR A 61 -19.11 -30.84 -19.69
CA TYR A 61 -19.42 -30.80 -21.11
C TYR A 61 -20.42 -29.69 -21.49
N PHE A 62 -20.99 -29.02 -20.48
CA PHE A 62 -21.92 -27.91 -20.64
C PHE A 62 -21.53 -26.73 -19.72
N PRO A 63 -21.99 -25.51 -20.01
CA PRO A 63 -21.85 -24.38 -19.07
C PRO A 63 -22.38 -24.71 -17.67
N ASN A 64 -21.62 -24.37 -16.62
CA ASN A 64 -21.97 -24.60 -15.20
C ASN A 64 -22.22 -26.07 -14.81
N ASP A 65 -21.68 -27.02 -15.59
CA ASP A 65 -21.72 -28.45 -15.33
C ASP A 65 -20.43 -28.92 -14.61
N ALA A 66 -20.58 -29.91 -13.72
CA ALA A 66 -19.51 -30.50 -12.92
C ALA A 66 -19.28 -31.99 -13.27
N SER A 67 -19.72 -32.44 -14.46
CA SER A 67 -19.65 -33.84 -14.88
C SER A 67 -18.22 -34.42 -14.94
N LEU A 68 -17.20 -33.57 -15.03
CA LEU A 68 -15.80 -33.97 -15.09
C LEU A 68 -15.06 -33.74 -13.77
N ALA A 69 -15.18 -32.55 -13.20
CA ALA A 69 -14.60 -32.21 -11.90
C ALA A 69 -15.24 -30.96 -11.30
N GLU A 70 -15.08 -30.80 -9.99
CA GLU A 70 -15.34 -29.55 -9.28
C GLU A 70 -14.36 -29.39 -8.12
N GLY A 71 -14.20 -28.17 -7.64
CA GLY A 71 -13.31 -27.88 -6.53
C GLY A 71 -13.27 -26.40 -6.18
N VAL A 72 -12.18 -26.01 -5.51
CA VAL A 72 -11.99 -24.67 -4.97
C VAL A 72 -10.58 -24.16 -5.29
N ILE A 73 -10.48 -22.89 -5.69
CA ILE A 73 -9.25 -22.10 -5.66
C ILE A 73 -9.30 -21.29 -4.37
N ASP A 74 -8.37 -21.58 -3.47
CA ASP A 74 -8.31 -20.90 -2.18
C ASP A 74 -7.99 -19.41 -2.35
N GLU A 75 -8.55 -18.55 -1.51
CA GLU A 75 -8.34 -17.10 -1.61
C GLU A 75 -6.89 -16.67 -1.36
N SER A 76 -6.09 -17.51 -0.67
CA SER A 76 -4.66 -17.29 -0.47
C SER A 76 -3.84 -17.53 -1.74
N GLN A 77 -4.37 -18.29 -2.70
CA GLN A 77 -3.72 -18.54 -4.00
C GLN A 77 -3.94 -17.39 -4.99
N VAL A 78 -4.89 -16.51 -4.73
CA VAL A 78 -5.20 -15.37 -5.59
C VAL A 78 -4.55 -14.11 -5.03
N THR A 79 -3.51 -13.67 -5.73
CA THR A 79 -2.74 -12.50 -5.32
C THR A 79 -3.54 -11.21 -5.55
N PRO A 80 -3.24 -10.12 -4.84
CA PRO A 80 -3.84 -8.83 -5.11
C PRO A 80 -3.21 -8.12 -6.32
N THR A 81 -2.50 -8.82 -7.20
CA THR A 81 -1.85 -8.22 -8.37
C THR A 81 -2.09 -9.04 -9.64
N TYR A 82 -2.31 -8.33 -10.74
CA TYR A 82 -2.83 -8.89 -11.97
C TYR A 82 -1.89 -9.87 -12.72
N GLU A 83 -0.58 -9.82 -12.46
CA GLU A 83 0.44 -10.49 -13.29
C GLU A 83 0.46 -12.02 -13.16
N LEU A 84 -0.17 -12.59 -12.13
CA LEU A 84 0.04 -13.96 -11.73
C LEU A 84 -1.13 -14.87 -12.06
N PHE A 85 -0.79 -16.05 -12.56
CA PHE A 85 -1.72 -17.14 -12.79
C PHE A 85 -1.98 -17.90 -11.48
N CYS A 86 -3.25 -18.11 -11.16
CA CYS A 86 -3.67 -18.93 -10.03
C CYS A 86 -4.61 -20.04 -10.50
N GLY A 87 -4.66 -21.15 -9.78
CA GLY A 87 -5.59 -22.23 -10.09
C GLY A 87 -5.13 -23.58 -9.57
N PRO A 88 -6.02 -24.58 -9.65
CA PRO A 88 -5.83 -25.85 -8.98
C PRO A 88 -5.18 -26.88 -9.90
N ASP A 89 -4.53 -27.84 -9.27
CA ASP A 89 -4.27 -29.13 -9.86
C ASP A 89 -5.27 -30.14 -9.30
N PHE A 90 -5.57 -31.17 -10.08
CA PHE A 90 -6.53 -32.20 -9.69
C PHE A 90 -6.18 -33.55 -10.32
N GLU A 91 -6.83 -34.60 -9.83
CA GLU A 91 -6.70 -35.94 -10.38
C GLU A 91 -6.96 -35.95 -11.90
N PRO A 92 -6.08 -36.59 -12.71
CA PRO A 92 -6.19 -36.53 -14.17
C PRO A 92 -7.58 -36.90 -14.70
N ILE A 93 -8.23 -35.97 -15.38
CA ILE A 93 -9.52 -36.16 -16.04
C ILE A 93 -9.26 -36.69 -17.44
N LYS A 94 -9.84 -37.84 -17.78
CA LYS A 94 -9.77 -38.37 -19.16
C LYS A 94 -10.68 -37.56 -20.09
N VAL A 95 -10.13 -37.13 -21.21
CA VAL A 95 -10.85 -36.33 -22.22
C VAL A 95 -10.62 -36.92 -23.60
N LYS A 96 -11.55 -36.71 -24.54
CA LYS A 96 -11.33 -37.13 -25.93
C LYS A 96 -10.96 -35.94 -26.82
N PRO A 97 -10.05 -36.15 -27.79
CA PRO A 97 -9.83 -35.21 -28.86
C PRO A 97 -11.13 -34.65 -29.45
N HIS A 98 -11.13 -33.33 -29.70
CA HIS A 98 -12.24 -32.59 -30.30
C HIS A 98 -13.51 -32.46 -29.44
N GLU A 99 -13.54 -32.98 -28.21
CA GLU A 99 -14.62 -32.67 -27.28
C GLU A 99 -14.53 -31.21 -26.82
N LYS A 100 -15.69 -30.55 -26.65
CA LYS A 100 -15.76 -29.20 -26.09
C LYS A 100 -15.98 -29.30 -24.58
N ILE A 101 -15.08 -28.66 -23.82
CA ILE A 101 -15.08 -28.63 -22.36
C ILE A 101 -15.32 -27.20 -21.89
N TYR A 102 -15.98 -27.07 -20.73
CA TYR A 102 -16.30 -25.81 -20.09
C TYR A 102 -15.70 -25.79 -18.69
N ILE A 103 -14.95 -24.73 -18.38
CA ILE A 103 -14.53 -24.39 -17.02
C ILE A 103 -15.43 -23.23 -16.57
N THR A 104 -16.10 -23.39 -15.44
CA THR A 104 -16.98 -22.37 -14.85
C THR A 104 -16.48 -21.99 -13.47
N LEU A 105 -16.36 -20.69 -13.21
CA LEU A 105 -15.94 -20.10 -11.95
C LEU A 105 -17.12 -19.39 -11.28
N PHE A 106 -17.21 -19.53 -9.96
CA PHE A 106 -18.25 -18.91 -9.13
C PHE A 106 -17.66 -18.52 -7.78
N ALA A 107 -17.98 -17.33 -7.25
CA ALA A 107 -17.54 -16.89 -5.94
C ALA A 107 -18.76 -16.66 -5.02
N PRO A 108 -19.16 -17.66 -4.19
CA PRO A 108 -20.44 -17.63 -3.46
C PRO A 108 -20.62 -16.48 -2.47
N TYR A 109 -19.50 -15.94 -1.97
CA TYR A 109 -19.49 -14.90 -0.95
C TYR A 109 -19.07 -13.54 -1.51
N ALA A 110 -18.65 -13.49 -2.78
CA ALA A 110 -18.18 -12.25 -3.39
C ALA A 110 -19.33 -11.24 -3.59
N THR A 111 -19.10 -10.01 -3.16
CA THR A 111 -19.98 -8.86 -3.35
C THR A 111 -19.14 -7.71 -3.92
N ALA A 112 -19.26 -7.47 -5.23
CA ALA A 112 -18.56 -6.38 -5.88
C ALA A 112 -19.05 -5.00 -5.39
N PRO A 113 -18.21 -3.96 -5.41
CA PRO A 113 -16.80 -3.96 -5.82
C PRO A 113 -15.81 -4.14 -4.66
N LEU A 114 -16.29 -4.37 -3.44
CA LEU A 114 -15.48 -4.30 -2.21
C LEU A 114 -14.93 -5.65 -1.73
N ASP A 115 -15.63 -6.74 -2.02
CA ASP A 115 -15.25 -8.10 -1.63
C ASP A 115 -15.44 -9.02 -2.84
N THR A 116 -14.56 -8.97 -3.83
CA THR A 116 -14.76 -9.70 -5.10
C THR A 116 -13.42 -10.08 -5.75
N TYR A 117 -13.48 -10.73 -6.90
CA TYR A 117 -12.34 -10.95 -7.76
C TYR A 117 -12.52 -10.16 -9.05
N LYS A 118 -11.46 -9.53 -9.56
CA LYS A 118 -11.43 -9.19 -10.99
C LYS A 118 -10.77 -10.35 -11.71
N ILE A 119 -11.52 -10.97 -12.61
CA ILE A 119 -11.01 -11.96 -13.55
C ILE A 119 -10.67 -11.24 -14.84
N TYR A 120 -9.62 -11.68 -15.51
CA TYR A 120 -9.13 -10.98 -16.66
C TYR A 120 -9.06 -11.85 -17.91
N GLY A 121 -9.10 -11.17 -19.05
CA GLY A 121 -8.64 -11.73 -20.30
C GLY A 121 -8.82 -10.77 -21.47
N PRO A 122 -8.47 -11.22 -22.66
CA PRO A 122 -8.48 -10.40 -23.86
C PRO A 122 -9.90 -10.01 -24.28
N SER A 123 -10.03 -8.79 -24.80
CA SER A 123 -11.29 -8.36 -25.40
C SER A 123 -11.56 -9.13 -26.71
N PRO A 124 -12.81 -9.60 -26.93
CA PRO A 124 -13.18 -10.32 -28.15
C PRO A 124 -13.44 -9.39 -29.34
N ASP A 125 -13.48 -8.06 -29.14
CA ASP A 125 -13.72 -7.06 -30.19
C ASP A 125 -12.50 -6.12 -30.31
N GLU A 126 -11.93 -6.05 -31.52
CA GLU A 126 -10.84 -5.15 -31.90
C GLU A 126 -11.22 -3.66 -31.78
N ASN A 127 -12.52 -3.35 -31.76
CA ASN A 127 -13.07 -1.99 -31.61
C ASN A 127 -13.49 -1.68 -30.17
N THR A 128 -13.15 -2.53 -29.20
CA THR A 128 -13.46 -2.25 -27.79
C THR A 128 -12.73 -1.00 -27.38
N ASP A 129 -13.49 -0.01 -26.93
CA ASP A 129 -12.94 1.21 -26.34
C ASP A 129 -11.95 0.83 -25.22
N PRO A 130 -10.66 1.19 -25.35
CA PRO A 130 -9.67 0.96 -24.31
C PRO A 130 -10.06 1.58 -22.97
N GLU A 131 -11.08 2.46 -22.88
CA GLU A 131 -11.62 2.99 -21.62
C GLU A 131 -11.90 1.91 -20.55
N ARG A 132 -12.22 0.66 -20.93
CA ARG A 132 -12.36 -0.47 -19.97
C ARG A 132 -11.04 -1.06 -19.48
N CYS A 133 -9.96 -0.81 -20.23
CA CYS A 133 -8.58 -1.17 -19.97
C CYS A 133 -7.80 0.03 -19.34
N ASN A 134 -8.39 1.22 -19.33
CA ASN A 134 -7.73 2.48 -19.01
C ASN A 134 -7.69 2.76 -17.52
N LEU A 135 -6.56 2.42 -16.91
CA LEU A 135 -6.00 3.26 -15.85
C LEU A 135 -5.22 4.46 -16.43
N TRP A 136 -5.02 4.56 -17.77
CA TRP A 136 -3.87 5.30 -18.31
C TRP A 136 -4.08 6.27 -19.50
N GLU A 137 -5.12 6.16 -20.33
CA GLU A 137 -5.17 6.96 -21.59
C GLU A 137 -5.43 8.46 -21.42
N ASN A 138 -5.99 8.91 -20.30
CA ASN A 138 -6.10 10.36 -20.07
C ASN A 138 -4.74 11.02 -19.73
N TYR A 139 -3.67 10.23 -19.58
CA TYR A 139 -2.29 10.70 -19.38
C TYR A 139 -1.47 10.56 -20.66
N ARG A 140 -1.44 11.61 -21.48
CA ARG A 140 -0.53 11.74 -22.64
C ARG A 140 0.97 11.64 -22.32
N SER A 141 1.36 11.38 -21.07
CA SER A 141 2.75 11.45 -20.57
C SER A 141 3.37 10.10 -20.23
N ILE A 142 2.61 8.99 -20.23
CA ILE A 142 3.18 7.65 -20.03
C ILE A 142 3.46 7.07 -21.40
N SER A 143 4.71 7.19 -21.85
CA SER A 143 5.18 6.40 -22.98
C SER A 143 5.12 4.92 -22.56
N TYR A 144 4.20 4.16 -23.14
CA TYR A 144 4.30 2.71 -23.15
C TYR A 144 5.73 2.36 -23.60
N PRO A 145 6.39 1.34 -23.02
CA PRO A 145 7.64 0.88 -23.59
C PRO A 145 7.33 0.48 -25.04
N LEU A 146 7.84 1.27 -25.98
CA LEU A 146 7.61 1.16 -27.43
C LEU A 146 8.08 -0.19 -27.99
N ASP A 147 8.73 -1.02 -27.18
CA ASP A 147 9.25 -2.33 -27.53
C ASP A 147 8.30 -3.50 -27.20
N TYR A 148 7.11 -3.27 -26.63
CA TYR A 148 6.06 -4.29 -26.57
C TYR A 148 5.31 -4.39 -27.92
N TYR A 149 6.07 -4.59 -29.01
CA TYR A 149 5.49 -5.04 -30.26
C TYR A 149 5.19 -6.53 -30.18
N SER A 150 3.94 -6.87 -30.50
CA SER A 150 3.33 -8.18 -30.30
C SER A 150 4.13 -9.32 -30.95
N ALA A 151 4.40 -10.36 -30.16
CA ALA A 151 4.41 -11.70 -30.71
C ALA A 151 2.95 -12.08 -30.93
N SER A 152 2.52 -12.19 -32.19
CA SER A 152 1.19 -12.66 -32.55
C SER A 152 0.92 -14.02 -31.92
N HIS A 153 0.09 -14.08 -30.87
CA HIS A 153 -0.45 -15.34 -30.39
C HIS A 153 -1.66 -15.73 -31.26
N PRO A 154 -1.83 -17.03 -31.57
CA PRO A 154 -2.86 -17.47 -32.49
C PRO A 154 -4.26 -17.14 -31.95
N LEU A 155 -5.18 -16.81 -32.87
CA LEU A 155 -6.62 -16.78 -32.60
C LEU A 155 -7.00 -18.08 -31.87
N PHE A 156 -7.62 -17.99 -30.70
CA PHE A 156 -8.18 -19.16 -30.04
C PHE A 156 -9.55 -19.45 -30.65
N GLU A 157 -9.55 -19.98 -31.86
CA GLU A 157 -10.76 -20.26 -32.66
C GLU A 157 -11.63 -21.39 -32.06
N SER A 158 -11.18 -22.03 -30.97
CA SER A 158 -11.77 -23.28 -30.45
C SER A 158 -12.57 -23.12 -29.15
N GLY A 159 -12.80 -21.90 -28.66
CA GLY A 159 -13.62 -21.65 -27.49
C GLY A 159 -13.90 -20.17 -27.22
N SER A 160 -14.83 -19.91 -26.32
CA SER A 160 -15.26 -18.57 -25.91
C SER A 160 -15.60 -18.50 -24.44
N GLY A 161 -15.44 -17.32 -23.84
CA GLY A 161 -15.94 -17.06 -22.51
C GLY A 161 -17.44 -16.74 -22.50
N PHE A 162 -18.06 -17.03 -21.36
CA PHE A 162 -19.51 -17.02 -21.18
C PHE A 162 -19.89 -16.70 -19.74
N ASP A 163 -21.13 -16.23 -19.56
CA ASP A 163 -21.77 -15.98 -18.26
C ASP A 163 -23.19 -16.56 -18.24
N SER A 164 -24.01 -16.20 -17.24
CA SER A 164 -25.40 -16.67 -17.16
C SER A 164 -26.33 -16.11 -18.25
N LYS A 165 -25.94 -15.03 -18.94
CA LYS A 165 -26.81 -14.28 -19.87
C LYS A 165 -26.43 -14.45 -21.33
N SER A 166 -25.17 -14.74 -21.64
CA SER A 166 -24.70 -14.84 -23.02
C SER A 166 -23.41 -15.64 -23.19
N SER A 167 -23.19 -16.09 -24.42
CA SER A 167 -21.94 -16.68 -24.88
C SER A 167 -21.26 -15.69 -25.83
N ASN A 168 -19.93 -15.53 -25.72
CA ASN A 168 -19.09 -14.59 -26.50
C ASN A 168 -18.97 -13.14 -25.96
N LEU A 169 -18.96 -12.94 -24.64
CA LEU A 169 -18.79 -11.60 -24.06
C LEU A 169 -17.33 -11.17 -23.87
N PHE A 170 -16.47 -12.15 -23.56
CA PHE A 170 -15.06 -11.98 -23.21
C PHE A 170 -14.39 -13.35 -23.28
N SER A 171 -13.06 -13.42 -23.28
CA SER A 171 -12.36 -14.68 -23.03
C SER A 171 -11.54 -14.52 -21.74
N LEU A 172 -11.53 -15.53 -20.87
CA LEU A 172 -10.63 -15.56 -19.72
C LEU A 172 -9.21 -15.78 -20.22
N SER A 173 -8.20 -15.18 -19.59
CA SER A 173 -6.83 -15.68 -19.74
C SER A 173 -6.68 -16.95 -18.94
N PHE A 174 -6.31 -18.04 -19.61
CA PHE A 174 -6.28 -19.36 -19.00
C PHE A 174 -5.16 -20.26 -19.55
N ILE A 175 -4.75 -21.20 -18.71
CA ILE A 175 -3.84 -22.30 -19.08
C ILE A 175 -4.53 -23.60 -18.69
N VAL A 176 -4.48 -24.62 -19.55
CA VAL A 176 -4.94 -25.98 -19.25
C VAL A 176 -3.79 -26.96 -19.45
N TYR A 177 -3.50 -27.75 -18.42
CA TYR A 177 -2.40 -28.71 -18.43
C TYR A 177 -2.87 -30.13 -18.79
N SER A 178 -1.95 -30.93 -19.32
CA SER A 178 -2.11 -32.35 -19.64
C SER A 178 -0.85 -33.08 -19.22
N GLY A 179 -0.96 -34.20 -18.50
CA GLY A 179 0.20 -34.91 -17.95
C GLY A 179 1.10 -34.01 -17.09
N ASP A 180 2.42 -34.19 -17.20
CA ASP A 180 3.46 -33.47 -16.46
C ASP A 180 4.04 -32.26 -17.24
N ASP A 181 3.32 -31.71 -18.23
CA ASP A 181 3.70 -30.53 -19.05
C ASP A 181 3.79 -29.23 -18.19
N ARG A 182 4.72 -29.18 -17.23
CA ARG A 182 5.03 -28.00 -16.38
C ARG A 182 6.40 -27.41 -16.65
N GLU A 183 7.21 -28.04 -17.51
CA GLU A 183 8.64 -27.76 -17.77
C GLU A 183 8.97 -26.37 -18.35
N LYS A 184 8.06 -25.38 -18.28
CA LYS A 184 8.31 -23.99 -18.70
C LYS A 184 7.81 -22.94 -17.70
N GLU A 185 7.59 -23.31 -16.44
CA GLU A 185 7.28 -22.33 -15.37
C GLU A 185 8.53 -21.63 -14.80
N GLU A 186 9.75 -22.17 -15.02
CA GLU A 186 11.02 -21.53 -14.62
C GLU A 186 11.47 -20.45 -15.64
N GLU A 187 10.68 -19.41 -15.82
CA GLU A 187 11.22 -18.10 -16.20
C GLU A 187 11.32 -17.25 -14.92
N GLU A 188 12.19 -16.23 -14.92
CA GLU A 188 12.32 -15.28 -13.82
C GLU A 188 10.94 -14.91 -13.27
N GLU A 189 10.68 -15.16 -11.99
CA GLU A 189 9.39 -14.84 -11.36
C GLU A 189 9.28 -13.30 -11.23
N LEU A 190 8.93 -12.65 -12.34
CA LEU A 190 8.50 -11.27 -12.37
C LEU A 190 7.45 -11.12 -11.26
N PHE A 191 7.67 -10.14 -10.38
CA PHE A 191 6.81 -9.86 -9.22
C PHE A 191 6.84 -10.87 -8.06
N ALA A 192 7.82 -11.78 -7.97
CA ALA A 192 8.03 -12.63 -6.77
C ALA A 192 8.12 -11.82 -5.46
N ILE A 193 8.69 -10.62 -5.52
CA ILE A 193 8.75 -9.72 -4.37
C ILE A 193 7.34 -9.30 -3.91
N VAL A 194 6.42 -9.05 -4.84
CA VAL A 194 5.03 -8.67 -4.55
C VAL A 194 4.30 -9.84 -3.91
N LEU A 195 4.47 -11.05 -4.44
CA LEU A 195 3.97 -12.29 -3.84
C LEU A 195 4.42 -12.41 -2.39
N LYS A 196 5.74 -12.33 -2.18
CA LYS A 196 6.32 -12.44 -0.85
C LYS A 196 5.77 -11.38 0.10
N LEU A 197 5.65 -10.14 -0.34
CA LEU A 197 5.15 -9.05 0.51
C LEU A 197 3.68 -9.20 0.86
N THR A 198 2.86 -9.67 -0.08
CA THR A 198 1.40 -9.74 0.06
C THR A 198 0.87 -11.06 0.61
N SER A 199 1.71 -12.11 0.65
CA SER A 199 1.41 -13.42 1.25
C SER A 199 1.01 -13.30 2.71
N GLU A 200 0.26 -14.28 3.24
CA GLU A 200 -0.21 -14.30 4.63
C GLU A 200 0.93 -14.11 5.66
N PRO A 201 0.62 -13.59 6.86
CA PRO A 201 1.60 -13.49 7.94
C PRO A 201 2.27 -14.84 8.22
N PHE A 202 3.56 -14.80 8.56
CA PHE A 202 4.38 -15.97 8.94
C PHE A 202 4.65 -16.98 7.81
N SER A 203 4.22 -16.71 6.58
CA SER A 203 4.43 -17.63 5.43
C SER A 203 5.92 -17.90 5.14
N GLU A 204 6.82 -17.02 5.58
CA GLU A 204 8.28 -17.18 5.46
C GLU A 204 8.95 -17.80 6.69
N PHE A 205 8.21 -18.17 7.74
CA PHE A 205 8.80 -18.81 8.90
C PHE A 205 9.28 -20.21 8.56
N GLU A 206 10.54 -20.49 8.90
CA GLU A 206 11.21 -21.76 8.66
C GLU A 206 12.00 -22.17 9.91
N TYR A 207 12.23 -23.47 10.09
CA TYR A 207 13.02 -23.97 11.22
C TYR A 207 14.48 -23.52 11.10
N ILE A 208 14.95 -22.70 12.04
CA ILE A 208 16.32 -22.15 12.02
C ILE A 208 17.16 -22.51 13.24
N ARG A 209 16.56 -23.15 14.26
CA ARG A 209 17.25 -23.46 15.52
C ARG A 209 18.50 -24.31 15.32
N ARG A 210 19.55 -23.96 16.05
CA ARG A 210 20.84 -24.67 16.10
C ARG A 210 21.16 -25.07 17.53
N ASP A 211 21.94 -26.13 17.67
CA ASP A 211 22.55 -26.48 18.95
C ASP A 211 23.70 -25.52 19.23
N SER A 212 23.57 -24.72 20.28
CA SER A 212 24.56 -23.76 20.74
C SER A 212 24.51 -23.67 22.25
N GLU A 213 25.65 -23.36 22.87
CA GLU A 213 25.72 -23.14 24.31
C GLU A 213 24.88 -21.92 24.70
N ILE A 214 24.10 -22.10 25.75
CA ILE A 214 23.30 -21.04 26.38
C ILE A 214 24.23 -20.34 27.36
N SER A 215 24.34 -19.02 27.24
CA SER A 215 25.21 -18.23 28.14
C SER A 215 24.53 -18.01 29.49
N ASP A 216 25.30 -17.80 30.56
CA ASP A 216 24.78 -17.55 31.92
C ASP A 216 23.83 -16.34 32.00
N ASN A 217 23.93 -15.42 31.03
CA ASN A 217 23.07 -14.25 30.92
C ASN A 217 21.84 -14.48 30.01
N GLU A 218 21.38 -15.73 29.89
CA GLU A 218 20.26 -16.08 29.00
C GLU A 218 19.27 -17.04 29.64
N VAL A 219 18.00 -16.85 29.30
CA VAL A 219 16.88 -17.68 29.73
C VAL A 219 16.42 -18.52 28.55
N LEU A 220 16.47 -19.84 28.69
CA LEU A 220 15.97 -20.78 27.67
C LEU A 220 14.45 -20.93 27.78
N LEU A 221 13.75 -20.60 26.69
CA LEU A 221 12.34 -20.92 26.53
C LEU A 221 12.17 -22.37 26.08
N ASN A 222 11.22 -23.05 26.71
CA ASN A 222 10.89 -24.46 26.48
C ASN A 222 9.40 -24.72 26.75
N ASP A 223 9.00 -25.98 26.76
CA ASP A 223 7.62 -26.42 26.96
C ASP A 223 7.04 -26.13 28.36
N LYS A 224 7.86 -25.74 29.35
CA LYS A 224 7.39 -25.34 30.69
C LYS A 224 6.86 -23.91 30.76
N TRP A 225 7.10 -23.12 29.73
CA TRP A 225 6.70 -21.72 29.65
C TRP A 225 5.29 -21.56 29.07
N CYS A 226 4.62 -20.48 29.44
CA CYS A 226 3.41 -19.99 28.77
C CYS A 226 3.38 -18.46 28.67
N VAL A 227 2.52 -17.93 27.80
CA VAL A 227 2.29 -16.48 27.68
C VAL A 227 1.05 -16.09 28.47
N VAL A 228 1.19 -15.11 29.37
CA VAL A 228 0.10 -14.48 30.10
C VAL A 228 -0.12 -13.07 29.53
N ASN A 229 -1.05 -12.96 28.57
CA ASN A 229 -1.45 -11.67 28.02
C ASN A 229 -2.50 -10.99 28.92
N LYS A 230 -2.13 -9.89 29.59
CA LYS A 230 -3.06 -9.09 30.41
C LYS A 230 -3.93 -8.13 29.59
N ILE A 231 -3.63 -7.94 28.30
CA ILE A 231 -4.28 -7.00 27.38
C ILE A 231 -5.08 -7.79 26.34
N LYS A 232 -6.19 -8.40 26.76
CA LYS A 232 -6.91 -9.38 25.93
C LYS A 232 -7.69 -8.78 24.76
N ASN A 233 -8.10 -7.51 24.85
CA ASN A 233 -8.98 -6.85 23.88
C ASN A 233 -8.23 -5.85 22.98
N ASP A 234 -7.05 -6.24 22.48
CA ASP A 234 -6.23 -5.39 21.60
C ASP A 234 -5.62 -6.23 20.49
N ASP A 235 -5.98 -5.93 19.24
CA ASP A 235 -5.55 -6.70 18.07
C ASP A 235 -4.02 -6.62 17.85
N VAL A 236 -3.39 -5.48 18.17
CA VAL A 236 -1.93 -5.30 18.01
C VAL A 236 -1.18 -6.24 18.95
N VAL A 237 -1.58 -6.27 20.23
CA VAL A 237 -0.98 -7.16 21.22
C VAL A 237 -1.28 -8.62 20.91
N ASN A 238 -2.53 -8.94 20.56
CA ASN A 238 -2.93 -10.31 20.24
C ASN A 238 -2.18 -10.85 19.02
N ASN A 239 -2.01 -10.05 17.98
CA ASN A 239 -1.23 -10.43 16.79
C ASN A 239 0.25 -10.64 17.13
N ALA A 240 0.86 -9.77 17.95
CA ALA A 240 2.25 -9.93 18.37
C ALA A 240 2.45 -11.19 19.25
N VAL A 241 1.51 -11.48 20.16
CA VAL A 241 1.53 -12.72 20.95
C VAL A 241 1.34 -13.96 20.08
N SER A 242 0.48 -13.89 19.06
CA SER A 242 0.32 -14.96 18.07
C SER A 242 1.62 -15.19 17.31
N GLU A 243 2.28 -14.13 16.85
CA GLU A 243 3.59 -14.21 16.19
C GLU A 243 4.63 -14.87 17.09
N LEU A 244 4.72 -14.49 18.36
CA LEU A 244 5.67 -15.11 19.31
C LEU A 244 5.46 -16.63 19.39
N ASN A 245 4.21 -17.08 19.51
CA ASN A 245 3.88 -18.49 19.62
C ASN A 245 4.19 -19.26 18.31
N GLU A 246 3.76 -18.75 17.16
CA GLU A 246 4.03 -19.40 15.87
C GLU A 246 5.51 -19.37 15.52
N TYR A 247 6.22 -18.29 15.83
CA TYR A 247 7.68 -18.22 15.65
C TYR A 247 8.40 -19.26 16.51
N LEU A 248 8.07 -19.39 17.80
CA LEU A 248 8.71 -20.39 18.66
C LEU A 248 8.41 -21.82 18.18
N LYS A 249 7.18 -22.07 17.74
CA LYS A 249 6.75 -23.38 17.23
C LYS A 249 7.45 -23.75 15.91
N ILE A 250 7.39 -22.87 14.91
CA ILE A 250 7.90 -23.12 13.56
C ILE A 250 9.43 -22.96 13.51
N CYS A 251 9.93 -21.82 13.97
CA CYS A 251 11.34 -21.46 13.82
C CYS A 251 12.25 -22.11 14.86
N MET A 252 11.71 -22.38 16.06
CA MET A 252 12.49 -22.88 17.21
C MET A 252 12.11 -24.29 17.68
N GLY A 253 11.01 -24.87 17.17
CA GLY A 253 10.52 -26.18 17.60
C GLY A 253 10.10 -26.22 19.08
N VAL A 254 9.62 -25.10 19.62
CA VAL A 254 9.18 -24.97 21.03
C VAL A 254 7.69 -24.62 21.07
N ASN A 255 6.91 -25.43 21.79
CA ASN A 255 5.50 -25.14 22.07
C ASN A 255 5.36 -24.68 23.52
N LEU A 256 4.91 -23.45 23.74
CA LEU A 256 4.69 -22.89 25.08
C LEU A 256 3.39 -23.43 25.70
N CYS A 257 3.43 -24.61 26.31
CA CYS A 257 2.24 -25.29 26.86
C CYS A 257 2.25 -25.47 28.39
N GLY A 258 3.28 -24.99 29.07
CA GLY A 258 3.49 -25.21 30.49
C GLY A 258 2.80 -24.18 31.39
N SER A 259 3.10 -24.27 32.68
CA SER A 259 2.59 -23.35 33.70
C SER A 259 3.61 -23.00 34.77
N SER A 260 4.83 -23.54 34.67
CA SER A 260 5.88 -23.35 35.68
C SER A 260 6.62 -22.03 35.50
N SER A 261 6.73 -21.54 34.26
CA SER A 261 7.42 -20.29 33.93
C SER A 261 6.53 -19.45 33.01
N GLN A 262 6.64 -18.11 33.08
CA GLN A 262 5.67 -17.22 32.42
C GLN A 262 6.32 -16.06 31.67
N ILE A 263 5.85 -15.82 30.45
CA ILE A 263 6.05 -14.56 29.72
C ILE A 263 4.81 -13.70 29.96
N ILE A 264 4.93 -12.65 30.75
CA ILE A 264 3.84 -11.79 31.17
C ILE A 264 3.87 -10.52 30.32
N VAL A 265 2.79 -10.26 29.60
CA VAL A 265 2.65 -9.10 28.72
C VAL A 265 1.68 -8.10 29.32
N ASP A 266 2.11 -6.84 29.46
CA ASP A 266 1.36 -5.78 30.12
C ASP A 266 1.64 -4.39 29.51
N ILE A 267 0.75 -3.42 29.78
CA ILE A 267 0.96 -2.00 29.47
C ILE A 267 1.04 -1.24 30.78
N ASN A 268 2.09 -0.45 30.95
CA ASN A 268 2.24 0.40 32.13
C ASN A 268 2.99 1.69 31.78
N ASP A 269 2.35 2.82 32.11
CA ASP A 269 2.91 4.15 31.98
C ASP A 269 3.54 4.64 33.30
N SER A 270 4.52 3.88 33.78
CA SER A 270 5.25 4.22 35.00
C SER A 270 6.31 5.31 34.74
N ARG A 271 6.83 5.93 35.79
CA ARG A 271 7.91 6.93 35.67
C ARG A 271 9.19 6.42 35.00
N ASP A 272 9.44 5.11 35.07
CA ASP A 272 10.62 4.48 34.47
C ASP A 272 10.41 4.14 32.98
N MET A 273 9.18 4.28 32.47
CA MET A 273 8.85 4.09 31.07
C MET A 273 9.21 5.36 30.28
N PRO A 274 9.98 5.26 29.19
CA PRO A 274 10.20 6.40 28.30
C PRO A 274 8.88 6.89 27.69
N LYS A 275 8.84 8.17 27.32
CA LYS A 275 7.59 8.85 26.94
C LYS A 275 7.08 8.44 25.56
N GLU A 276 7.98 8.04 24.67
CA GLU A 276 7.71 7.74 23.29
C GLU A 276 6.77 6.53 23.18
N ASN A 277 5.76 6.59 22.30
CA ASN A 277 4.62 5.67 22.31
C ASN A 277 5.01 4.18 22.16
N GLU A 278 6.09 3.90 21.44
CA GLU A 278 6.58 2.54 21.18
C GLU A 278 7.68 2.09 22.14
N SER A 279 7.86 2.80 23.26
CA SER A 279 8.82 2.43 24.29
C SER A 279 8.36 1.20 25.06
N PHE A 280 9.32 0.45 25.57
CA PHE A 280 9.06 -0.75 26.34
C PHE A 280 10.19 -1.11 27.30
N ILE A 281 9.85 -1.98 28.25
CA ILE A 281 10.75 -2.57 29.22
C ILE A 281 10.62 -4.09 29.13
N VAL A 282 11.75 -4.79 29.02
CA VAL A 282 11.82 -6.26 29.14
C VAL A 282 12.66 -6.60 30.36
N GLU A 283 12.08 -7.35 31.30
CA GLU A 283 12.75 -7.87 32.50
C GLU A 283 12.70 -9.39 32.50
N SER A 284 13.86 -10.03 32.36
CA SER A 284 13.95 -11.48 32.23
C SER A 284 14.69 -12.11 33.41
N HIS A 285 14.04 -13.08 34.03
CA HIS A 285 14.51 -13.91 35.14
C HIS A 285 14.38 -15.40 34.77
N GLU A 286 14.91 -16.28 35.61
CA GLU A 286 14.95 -17.73 35.36
C GLU A 286 13.56 -18.33 35.05
N ASP A 287 12.52 -17.93 35.80
CA ASP A 287 11.16 -18.47 35.66
C ASP A 287 10.11 -17.46 35.16
N ALA A 288 10.51 -16.20 34.92
CA ALA A 288 9.58 -15.15 34.52
C ALA A 288 10.21 -14.11 33.60
N VAL A 289 9.50 -13.77 32.54
CA VAL A 289 9.84 -12.66 31.64
C VAL A 289 8.69 -11.66 31.64
N TYR A 290 8.96 -10.42 32.01
CA TYR A 290 7.99 -9.33 31.99
C TYR A 290 8.23 -8.46 30.77
N ILE A 291 7.22 -8.34 29.92
CA ILE A 291 7.19 -7.45 28.77
C ILE A 291 6.19 -6.33 29.09
N THR A 292 6.69 -5.13 29.30
CA THR A 292 5.87 -3.96 29.63
C THR A 292 6.00 -2.91 28.53
N GLY A 293 4.92 -2.60 27.83
CA GLY A 293 4.89 -1.50 26.85
C GLY A 293 4.36 -0.20 27.45
N LYS A 294 4.79 0.94 26.90
CA LYS A 294 4.13 2.25 27.10
C LYS A 294 2.71 2.24 26.51
N SER A 295 2.54 1.51 25.41
CA SER A 295 1.29 1.29 24.69
C SER A 295 1.24 -0.14 24.12
N ASN A 296 0.16 -0.47 23.42
CA ASN A 296 0.05 -1.70 22.64
C ASN A 296 1.19 -1.86 21.62
N ARG A 297 1.61 -0.78 20.95
CA ARG A 297 2.76 -0.81 20.03
C ARG A 297 4.06 -1.03 20.77
N GLY A 298 4.23 -0.48 21.98
CA GLY A 298 5.41 -0.76 22.81
C GLY A 298 5.55 -2.26 23.11
N VAL A 299 4.45 -2.92 23.48
CA VAL A 299 4.41 -4.38 23.66
C VAL A 299 4.81 -5.13 22.39
N MET A 300 4.20 -4.78 21.25
CA MET A 300 4.52 -5.37 19.96
C MET A 300 6.02 -5.20 19.62
N ARG A 301 6.60 -4.01 19.82
CA ARG A 301 8.03 -3.76 19.59
C ARG A 301 8.92 -4.58 20.52
N ALA A 302 8.52 -4.80 21.77
CA ALA A 302 9.26 -5.64 22.70
C ALA A 302 9.30 -7.10 22.22
N ILE A 303 8.16 -7.62 21.73
CA ILE A 303 8.11 -8.96 21.16
C ILE A 303 8.98 -9.05 19.90
N HIS A 304 8.87 -8.10 18.96
CA HIS A 304 9.73 -8.07 17.77
C HIS A 304 11.22 -8.08 18.15
N TRP A 305 11.61 -7.29 19.15
CA TRP A 305 12.98 -7.23 19.66
C TRP A 305 13.47 -8.59 20.22
N ILE A 306 12.60 -9.32 20.93
CA ILE A 306 12.88 -10.67 21.42
C ILE A 306 13.06 -11.65 20.25
N LEU A 307 12.17 -11.61 19.26
CA LEU A 307 12.22 -12.48 18.08
C LEU A 307 13.47 -12.22 17.23
N ASP A 308 13.88 -10.96 17.08
CA ASP A 308 15.11 -10.59 16.39
C ASP A 308 16.33 -11.16 17.11
N TYR A 309 16.34 -11.13 18.45
CA TYR A 309 17.41 -11.73 19.25
C TYR A 309 17.47 -13.25 19.07
N MET A 310 16.33 -13.95 19.12
CA MET A 310 16.27 -15.39 18.86
C MET A 310 16.70 -15.75 17.44
N SER A 311 16.32 -14.93 16.44
CA SER A 311 16.75 -15.09 15.05
C SER A 311 18.26 -14.97 14.91
N TYR A 312 18.85 -13.98 15.58
CA TYR A 312 20.30 -13.78 15.61
C TYR A 312 21.02 -14.95 16.30
N ARG A 313 20.53 -15.39 17.45
CA ARG A 313 21.13 -16.50 18.22
C ARG A 313 20.88 -17.87 17.58
N LYS A 314 19.79 -18.03 16.84
CA LYS A 314 19.26 -19.31 16.36
C LYS A 314 18.99 -20.30 17.50
N VAL A 315 18.60 -19.78 18.66
CA VAL A 315 18.26 -20.55 19.88
C VAL A 315 17.06 -19.85 20.53
N PRO A 316 16.09 -20.56 21.12
CA PRO A 316 14.93 -19.96 21.80
C PRO A 316 15.31 -19.37 23.16
N VAL A 317 16.15 -18.33 23.16
CA VAL A 317 16.65 -17.67 24.37
C VAL A 317 16.27 -16.20 24.42
N ILE A 318 16.11 -15.69 25.63
CA ILE A 318 15.97 -14.27 25.92
C ILE A 318 17.16 -13.83 26.78
N ARG A 319 17.65 -12.61 26.59
CA ARG A 319 18.70 -12.05 27.45
C ARG A 319 18.16 -11.80 28.86
N SER A 320 18.85 -12.31 29.87
CA SER A 320 18.58 -12.05 31.28
C SER A 320 18.84 -10.59 31.65
N GLY A 321 18.08 -10.07 32.61
CA GLY A 321 18.22 -8.70 33.11
C GLY A 321 17.11 -7.76 32.64
N ARG A 322 17.33 -6.45 32.85
CA ARG A 322 16.37 -5.38 32.59
C ARG A 322 16.81 -4.50 31.43
N TYR A 323 15.97 -4.39 30.41
CA TYR A 323 16.21 -3.59 29.21
C TYR A 323 15.12 -2.54 29.07
N VAL A 324 15.52 -1.26 28.96
CA VAL A 324 14.61 -0.14 28.69
C VAL A 324 14.92 0.37 27.29
N ILE A 325 13.96 0.29 26.39
CA ILE A 325 14.14 0.59 24.97
C ILE A 325 13.11 1.61 24.53
N LYS A 326 13.55 2.57 23.71
CA LYS A 326 12.71 3.59 23.09
C LYS A 326 13.06 3.74 21.61
N PRO A 327 12.09 4.11 20.75
CA PRO A 327 12.38 4.42 19.35
C PRO A 327 13.27 5.66 19.25
N ARG A 328 14.14 5.68 18.23
CA ARG A 328 14.93 6.88 17.91
C ARG A 328 14.15 7.91 17.10
N HIS A 329 13.14 7.49 16.34
CA HIS A 329 12.25 8.31 15.53
C HIS A 329 10.84 7.83 15.77
N GLU A 330 9.95 8.67 16.30
CA GLU A 330 8.58 8.25 16.60
C GLU A 330 7.76 7.92 15.36
N LEU A 331 7.95 8.67 14.26
CA LEU A 331 7.26 8.44 13.00
C LEU A 331 8.23 7.81 11.99
N ARG A 332 7.89 6.62 11.50
CA ARG A 332 8.65 5.88 10.50
C ARG A 332 7.68 5.42 9.42
N MET A 333 7.61 6.22 8.38
CA MET A 333 6.59 6.16 7.35
C MET A 333 7.16 5.64 6.03
N THR A 334 6.39 4.83 5.31
CA THR A 334 6.73 4.37 3.96
C THR A 334 5.54 4.52 3.00
N TYR A 335 5.81 4.41 1.69
CA TYR A 335 4.78 4.24 0.67
C TYR A 335 4.51 2.75 0.40
N GLY A 336 3.42 2.48 -0.33
CA GLY A 336 3.14 1.17 -0.90
C GLY A 336 4.16 0.78 -1.98
N ILE A 337 4.14 -0.49 -2.38
CA ILE A 337 5.04 -1.04 -3.40
C ILE A 337 4.70 -0.59 -4.83
N ALA A 338 3.54 0.02 -5.04
CA ALA A 338 3.12 0.48 -6.35
C ALA A 338 4.03 1.63 -6.84
N PRO A 339 4.62 1.56 -8.05
CA PRO A 339 5.39 2.67 -8.59
C PRO A 339 4.46 3.81 -9.06
N ALA A 340 5.02 4.99 -9.30
CA ALA A 340 4.32 5.98 -10.11
C ALA A 340 4.17 5.45 -11.55
N PRO A 341 3.02 5.69 -12.21
CA PRO A 341 1.85 6.44 -11.75
C PRO A 341 0.80 5.64 -10.96
N ILE A 342 0.92 4.31 -10.82
CA ILE A 342 -0.04 3.43 -10.09
C ILE A 342 -0.30 3.92 -8.67
N ARG A 343 0.74 4.37 -7.96
CA ARG A 343 0.59 4.92 -6.61
C ARG A 343 -0.32 6.13 -6.50
N TYR A 344 -0.65 6.83 -7.59
CA TYR A 344 -1.58 7.97 -7.53
C TYR A 344 -3.05 7.54 -7.57
N TYR A 345 -3.32 6.24 -7.70
CA TYR A 345 -4.65 5.67 -7.87
C TYR A 345 -4.92 4.51 -6.92
N GLU A 346 -4.34 4.51 -5.72
CA GLU A 346 -4.42 3.36 -4.80
C GLU A 346 -5.86 2.94 -4.44
N LEU A 347 -6.82 3.87 -4.43
CA LEU A 347 -8.24 3.55 -4.17
C LEU A 347 -8.98 3.01 -5.41
N GLN A 348 -8.44 3.22 -6.62
CA GLN A 348 -8.98 2.73 -7.89
C GLN A 348 -8.29 1.44 -8.36
N GLY A 349 -7.02 1.28 -7.98
CA GLY A 349 -6.16 0.17 -8.34
C GLY A 349 -6.41 -1.11 -7.53
N ASP A 350 -5.43 -2.01 -7.60
CA ASP A 350 -5.47 -3.30 -6.94
C ASP A 350 -5.16 -3.18 -5.44
N GLN A 351 -5.80 -4.00 -4.60
CA GLN A 351 -5.67 -3.90 -3.15
C GLN A 351 -4.40 -4.61 -2.64
N ILE A 352 -3.24 -3.96 -2.80
CA ILE A 352 -1.94 -4.48 -2.34
C ILE A 352 -1.80 -4.54 -0.81
N TRP A 353 -2.69 -3.86 -0.08
CA TRP A 353 -2.68 -3.78 1.38
C TRP A 353 -3.31 -5.03 1.99
N THR A 354 -2.48 -6.02 2.31
CA THR A 354 -2.88 -7.30 2.92
C THR A 354 -2.41 -7.43 4.38
N PRO A 355 -2.99 -8.34 5.18
CA PRO A 355 -2.51 -8.60 6.54
C PRO A 355 -1.01 -8.89 6.60
N GLY A 356 -0.49 -9.72 5.70
CA GLY A 356 0.93 -10.03 5.66
C GLY A 356 1.81 -8.86 5.23
N TYR A 357 1.33 -7.97 4.34
CA TYR A 357 2.10 -6.77 4.01
C TYR A 357 2.19 -5.81 5.20
N MET A 358 1.09 -5.56 5.89
CA MET A 358 1.07 -4.74 7.12
C MET A 358 1.95 -5.33 8.23
N TRP A 359 1.89 -6.65 8.40
CA TRP A 359 2.75 -7.37 9.34
C TRP A 359 4.25 -7.18 8.99
N ARG A 360 4.64 -7.33 7.72
CA ARG A 360 6.03 -7.13 7.28
C ARG A 360 6.51 -5.69 7.46
N LEU A 361 5.65 -4.70 7.19
CA LEU A 361 5.96 -3.30 7.47
C LEU A 361 6.22 -3.08 8.97
N SER A 362 5.36 -3.63 9.82
CA SER A 362 5.52 -3.57 11.26
C SER A 362 6.81 -4.27 11.71
N ARG A 363 7.14 -5.46 11.20
CA ARG A 363 8.39 -6.17 11.51
C ARG A 363 9.64 -5.45 11.03
N ALA A 364 9.57 -4.79 9.87
CA ALA A 364 10.66 -3.97 9.33
C ALA A 364 10.90 -2.67 10.13
N GLY A 365 10.02 -2.33 11.07
CA GLY A 365 10.17 -1.15 11.92
C GLY A 365 9.26 0.01 11.53
N TYR A 366 8.58 -0.03 10.38
CA TYR A 366 7.63 1.02 10.01
C TYR A 366 6.41 1.01 10.93
N ASN A 367 5.83 2.18 11.14
CA ASN A 367 4.61 2.35 11.94
C ASN A 367 3.62 3.31 11.30
N ALA A 368 3.89 3.75 10.07
CA ALA A 368 2.97 4.55 9.29
C ALA A 368 3.10 4.23 7.79
N ILE A 369 2.01 4.40 7.06
CA ILE A 369 2.01 4.44 5.60
C ILE A 369 1.48 5.79 5.11
N ASN A 370 2.03 6.23 3.99
CA ASN A 370 1.52 7.33 3.20
C ASN A 370 0.81 6.77 1.96
N MET A 371 -0.46 7.11 1.79
CA MET A 371 -1.26 6.74 0.63
C MET A 371 -1.72 7.98 -0.13
N ALA A 372 -1.49 8.02 -1.45
CA ALA A 372 -2.02 9.12 -2.25
C ALA A 372 -3.54 8.96 -2.44
N VAL A 373 -4.28 10.06 -2.23
CA VAL A 373 -5.73 10.13 -2.43
C VAL A 373 -6.06 11.39 -3.22
N ASN A 374 -6.80 11.23 -4.30
CA ASN A 374 -7.28 12.33 -5.12
C ASN A 374 -8.52 12.93 -4.50
N ILE A 375 -8.54 14.24 -4.29
CA ILE A 375 -9.70 14.89 -3.70
C ILE A 375 -10.96 14.70 -4.54
N GLU A 376 -10.84 14.57 -5.87
CA GLU A 376 -11.96 14.37 -6.79
C GLU A 376 -12.60 12.98 -6.70
N GLU A 377 -11.90 11.99 -6.10
CA GLU A 377 -12.39 10.61 -5.97
C GLU A 377 -13.18 10.38 -4.67
N ILE A 378 -13.07 11.28 -3.69
CA ILE A 378 -13.70 11.18 -2.36
C ILE A 378 -14.85 12.17 -2.14
N VAL A 379 -15.39 12.78 -3.21
CA VAL A 379 -16.49 13.75 -3.13
C VAL A 379 -17.85 13.03 -3.02
N GLU A 380 -18.18 12.57 -1.83
CA GLU A 380 -19.52 12.00 -1.56
C GLU A 380 -20.62 13.07 -1.53
N PHE A 381 -20.28 14.28 -1.08
CA PHE A 381 -21.18 15.41 -0.97
C PHE A 381 -20.43 16.72 -1.19
N SER A 382 -21.08 17.67 -1.86
CA SER A 382 -20.64 19.06 -1.98
C SER A 382 -21.84 19.96 -2.21
N SER A 383 -22.04 20.94 -1.32
CA SER A 383 -23.14 21.90 -1.45
C SER A 383 -22.88 22.94 -2.54
N VAL A 384 -21.60 23.23 -2.80
CA VAL A 384 -21.14 24.24 -3.74
C VAL A 384 -20.82 23.68 -5.12
N PHE A 385 -20.36 22.42 -5.20
CA PHE A 385 -19.97 21.72 -6.44
C PHE A 385 -20.65 20.34 -6.57
N PRO A 386 -22.00 20.29 -6.69
CA PRO A 386 -22.71 19.03 -6.89
C PRO A 386 -22.27 18.28 -8.17
N GLU A 387 -21.72 18.98 -9.15
CA GLU A 387 -21.17 18.40 -10.38
C GLU A 387 -19.96 17.49 -10.13
N MET A 388 -19.30 17.64 -8.98
CA MET A 388 -18.17 16.82 -8.57
C MET A 388 -18.58 15.59 -7.75
N VAL A 389 -19.86 15.38 -7.43
CA VAL A 389 -20.28 14.21 -6.63
C VAL A 389 -20.33 12.95 -7.50
N GLU A 390 -19.74 11.84 -7.03
CA GLU A 390 -19.82 10.53 -7.69
C GLU A 390 -20.24 9.41 -6.72
N GLU A 391 -20.99 8.43 -7.23
CA GLU A 391 -21.38 7.25 -6.44
C GLU A 391 -20.16 6.40 -6.04
N THR A 392 -19.14 6.37 -6.91
CA THR A 392 -17.86 5.70 -6.67
C THR A 392 -17.09 6.27 -5.47
N SER A 393 -17.37 7.51 -5.04
CA SER A 393 -16.72 8.11 -3.88
C SER A 393 -17.02 7.37 -2.58
N LYS A 394 -18.24 6.84 -2.41
CA LYS A 394 -18.59 6.02 -1.25
C LYS A 394 -17.76 4.74 -1.20
N ILE A 395 -17.53 4.14 -2.36
CA ILE A 395 -16.70 2.93 -2.50
C ILE A 395 -15.24 3.25 -2.18
N ALA A 396 -14.70 4.37 -2.69
CA ALA A 396 -13.32 4.78 -2.42
C ALA A 396 -13.07 5.05 -0.92
N ILE A 397 -13.98 5.77 -0.26
CA ILE A 397 -13.91 6.05 1.18
C ILE A 397 -14.02 4.76 2.00
N GLU A 398 -14.92 3.85 1.62
CA GLU A 398 -15.07 2.56 2.30
C GLU A 398 -13.85 1.65 2.13
N LYS A 399 -13.21 1.64 0.95
CA LYS A 399 -11.92 0.95 0.76
C LYS A 399 -10.85 1.52 1.68
N LEU A 400 -10.73 2.85 1.74
CA LEU A 400 -9.79 3.51 2.64
C LEU A 400 -10.06 3.14 4.10
N ARG A 401 -11.32 3.16 4.54
CA ARG A 401 -11.71 2.74 5.90
C ARG A 401 -11.21 1.33 6.23
N ARG A 402 -11.44 0.37 5.34
CA ARG A 402 -10.98 -1.02 5.51
C ARG A 402 -9.46 -1.14 5.57
N ILE A 403 -8.73 -0.34 4.79
CA ILE A 403 -7.25 -0.30 4.82
C ILE A 403 -6.76 0.28 6.15
N VAL A 404 -7.38 1.35 6.65
CA VAL A 404 -7.07 1.95 7.96
C VAL A 404 -7.30 0.94 9.08
N GLU A 405 -8.46 0.27 9.09
CA GLU A 405 -8.78 -0.76 10.08
C GLU A 405 -7.80 -1.93 10.04
N LEU A 406 -7.39 -2.36 8.85
CA LEU A 406 -6.38 -3.39 8.68
C LEU A 406 -5.02 -2.94 9.23
N ALA A 407 -4.57 -1.73 8.89
CA ALA A 407 -3.28 -1.18 9.33
C ALA A 407 -3.21 -1.06 10.86
N GLN A 408 -4.31 -0.62 11.50
CA GLN A 408 -4.38 -0.49 12.96
C GLN A 408 -4.09 -1.81 13.69
N LYS A 409 -4.56 -2.95 13.17
CA LYS A 409 -4.33 -4.28 13.76
C LYS A 409 -2.85 -4.68 13.82
N TYR A 410 -2.00 -4.01 13.04
CA TYR A 410 -0.55 -4.25 12.99
C TYR A 410 0.27 -3.08 13.54
N GLY A 411 -0.40 -2.13 14.20
CA GLY A 411 0.27 -0.95 14.78
C GLY A 411 0.79 0.03 13.73
N VAL A 412 0.13 0.10 12.57
CA VAL A 412 0.50 0.99 11.46
C VAL A 412 -0.56 2.09 11.32
N ASP A 413 -0.13 3.35 11.37
CA ASP A 413 -0.95 4.52 11.08
C ASP A 413 -1.09 4.75 9.57
N VAL A 414 -2.21 5.33 9.15
CA VAL A 414 -2.43 5.72 7.75
C VAL A 414 -2.54 7.23 7.65
N TYR A 415 -1.70 7.81 6.78
CA TYR A 415 -1.77 9.20 6.36
C TYR A 415 -2.19 9.26 4.90
N VAL A 416 -3.11 10.17 4.58
CA VAL A 416 -3.51 10.43 3.20
C VAL A 416 -2.76 11.63 2.63
N GLU A 417 -2.00 11.43 1.56
CA GLU A 417 -1.41 12.52 0.79
C GLU A 417 -2.41 13.00 -0.26
N ILE A 418 -2.98 14.19 -0.05
CA ILE A 418 -4.01 14.72 -0.93
C ILE A 418 -3.40 15.20 -2.25
N LYS A 419 -3.97 14.69 -3.32
CA LYS A 419 -3.70 15.06 -4.71
C LYS A 419 -4.93 15.71 -5.33
N ALA A 420 -4.73 16.53 -6.35
CA ALA A 420 -5.79 17.14 -7.15
C ALA A 420 -5.47 17.01 -8.64
N GLY A 421 -6.50 16.84 -9.45
CA GLY A 421 -6.40 16.80 -10.90
C GLY A 421 -5.91 15.48 -11.50
N TYR A 422 -5.48 14.50 -10.70
CA TYR A 422 -5.02 13.22 -11.26
C TYR A 422 -6.16 12.22 -11.53
N TYR A 423 -7.16 12.16 -10.66
CA TYR A 423 -8.30 11.26 -10.91
C TYR A 423 -9.16 11.75 -12.06
N ARG A 424 -9.53 13.03 -12.03
CA ARG A 424 -10.18 13.74 -13.13
C ARG A 424 -9.99 15.24 -12.96
N PHE A 425 -10.24 15.98 -14.03
CA PHE A 425 -10.27 17.44 -13.95
C PHE A 425 -11.62 17.90 -13.42
N PHE A 426 -11.65 19.08 -12.79
CA PHE A 426 -12.90 19.70 -12.34
C PHE A 426 -13.85 19.94 -13.52
N ASP A 427 -15.13 19.58 -13.36
CA ASP A 427 -16.15 19.66 -14.42
C ASP A 427 -16.30 21.11 -14.89
N THR A 428 -16.28 21.32 -16.21
CA THR A 428 -16.46 22.63 -16.83
C THR A 428 -17.77 23.31 -16.44
N LYS A 429 -18.82 22.54 -16.13
CA LYS A 429 -20.12 23.04 -15.67
C LYS A 429 -20.03 23.84 -14.37
N VAL A 430 -19.08 23.51 -13.49
CA VAL A 430 -18.81 24.30 -12.28
C VAL A 430 -18.49 25.74 -12.67
N TYR A 431 -17.72 25.92 -13.74
CA TYR A 431 -17.26 27.23 -14.21
C TYR A 431 -18.26 27.96 -15.10
N ASP A 432 -19.21 27.25 -15.71
CA ASP A 432 -20.34 27.87 -16.41
C ASP A 432 -21.31 28.49 -15.40
N ARG A 433 -21.50 27.82 -14.25
CA ARG A 433 -22.34 28.30 -13.14
C ARG A 433 -21.65 29.35 -12.29
N LEU A 434 -20.35 29.18 -12.00
CA LEU A 434 -19.56 30.03 -11.10
C LEU A 434 -18.28 30.52 -11.83
N PRO A 435 -18.41 31.45 -12.80
CA PRO A 435 -17.29 31.87 -13.64
C PRO A 435 -16.19 32.61 -12.88
N HIS A 436 -16.47 33.18 -11.70
CA HIS A 436 -15.47 33.83 -10.85
C HIS A 436 -14.48 32.84 -10.23
N LEU A 437 -14.78 31.54 -10.21
CA LEU A 437 -13.85 30.50 -9.73
C LEU A 437 -12.71 30.22 -10.71
N LYS A 438 -12.85 30.62 -11.98
CA LYS A 438 -11.82 30.41 -13.00
C LYS A 438 -10.53 31.09 -12.57
N SER A 439 -9.46 30.31 -12.52
CA SER A 439 -8.10 30.81 -12.32
C SER A 439 -7.41 31.03 -13.68
N TYR A 440 -6.11 30.80 -13.78
CA TYR A 440 -5.41 30.59 -15.05
C TYR A 440 -5.54 29.11 -15.45
N ASP A 441 -5.07 28.73 -16.64
CA ASP A 441 -5.08 27.33 -17.09
C ASP A 441 -4.06 26.50 -16.27
N ASN A 442 -4.54 25.89 -15.18
CA ASN A 442 -3.78 25.01 -14.28
C ASN A 442 -4.11 23.54 -14.53
N PHE A 443 -3.17 22.66 -14.18
CA PHE A 443 -3.42 21.22 -14.16
C PHE A 443 -4.60 20.90 -13.24
N GLY A 444 -5.46 19.96 -13.66
CA GLY A 444 -6.66 19.60 -12.91
C GLY A 444 -7.82 20.60 -13.01
N ARG A 445 -7.59 21.81 -13.54
CA ARG A 445 -8.56 22.92 -13.52
C ARG A 445 -9.11 23.14 -12.12
N PHE A 446 -8.27 23.16 -11.09
CA PHE A 446 -8.76 23.30 -9.72
C PHE A 446 -9.33 24.71 -9.45
N PRO A 447 -10.47 24.86 -8.74
CA PRO A 447 -11.09 26.16 -8.47
C PRO A 447 -10.16 27.12 -7.71
N CYS A 448 -10.35 28.42 -7.93
CA CYS A 448 -9.52 29.43 -7.28
C CYS A 448 -9.65 29.40 -5.75
N VAL A 449 -8.53 29.18 -5.07
CA VAL A 449 -8.43 29.08 -3.61
C VAL A 449 -8.58 30.40 -2.86
N SER A 450 -8.72 31.54 -3.54
CA SER A 450 -9.10 32.79 -2.86
C SER A 450 -10.62 32.89 -2.63
N GLN A 451 -11.41 32.02 -3.26
CA GLN A 451 -12.87 32.06 -3.26
C GLN A 451 -13.44 31.19 -2.14
N GLU A 452 -14.52 31.66 -1.50
CA GLU A 452 -15.10 31.00 -0.34
C GLU A 452 -15.67 29.62 -0.70
N GLU A 453 -16.24 29.46 -1.88
CA GLU A 453 -16.80 28.20 -2.37
C GLU A 453 -15.74 27.09 -2.43
N THR A 454 -14.50 27.42 -2.80
CA THR A 454 -13.40 26.45 -2.77
C THR A 454 -13.10 25.98 -1.34
N HIS A 455 -13.16 26.88 -0.36
CA HIS A 455 -12.95 26.53 1.05
C HIS A 455 -14.11 25.71 1.64
N ILE A 456 -15.35 26.01 1.25
CA ILE A 456 -16.53 25.20 1.62
C ILE A 456 -16.37 23.79 1.06
N TYR A 457 -16.02 23.65 -0.22
CA TYR A 457 -15.78 22.35 -0.84
C TYR A 457 -14.68 21.54 -0.14
N LEU A 458 -13.54 22.17 0.16
CA LEU A 458 -12.45 21.52 0.90
C LEU A 458 -12.91 21.07 2.28
N THR A 459 -13.65 21.94 2.99
CA THR A 459 -14.17 21.63 4.33
C THR A 459 -15.15 20.46 4.29
N GLU A 460 -16.14 20.49 3.40
CA GLU A 460 -17.16 19.44 3.28
C GLU A 460 -16.53 18.10 2.90
N THR A 461 -15.67 18.09 1.87
CA THR A 461 -15.05 16.86 1.35
C THR A 461 -14.13 16.23 2.39
N ILE A 462 -13.22 17.01 2.98
CA ILE A 462 -12.23 16.50 3.93
C ILE A 462 -12.87 16.16 5.29
N SER A 463 -13.81 16.97 5.79
CA SER A 463 -14.50 16.65 7.05
C SER A 463 -15.35 15.40 6.90
N ASN A 464 -15.99 15.18 5.75
CA ASN A 464 -16.74 13.95 5.49
C ASN A 464 -15.81 12.73 5.53
N LEU A 465 -14.67 12.79 4.85
CA LEU A 465 -13.67 11.72 4.86
C LEU A 465 -13.24 11.37 6.30
N PHE A 466 -12.78 12.35 7.09
CA PHE A 466 -12.32 12.13 8.47
C PHE A 466 -13.47 11.81 9.45
N SER A 467 -14.73 12.06 9.07
CA SER A 467 -15.89 11.64 9.85
C SER A 467 -16.24 10.17 9.64
N ILE A 468 -16.08 9.67 8.41
CA ILE A 468 -16.37 8.27 8.03
C ILE A 468 -15.18 7.36 8.36
N VAL A 469 -13.95 7.89 8.30
CA VAL A 469 -12.72 7.18 8.64
C VAL A 469 -12.04 7.84 9.84
N PRO A 470 -12.61 7.73 11.06
CA PRO A 470 -12.15 8.46 12.24
C PRO A 470 -10.73 8.08 12.71
N ASP A 471 -10.28 6.91 12.26
CA ASP A 471 -8.99 6.31 12.59
C ASP A 471 -7.84 6.71 11.65
N LEU A 472 -8.11 7.54 10.64
CA LEU A 472 -7.06 8.18 9.85
C LEU A 472 -6.17 9.04 10.76
N LYS A 473 -4.87 8.77 10.73
CA LYS A 473 -3.93 9.46 11.63
C LYS A 473 -3.69 10.90 11.21
N GLY A 474 -3.72 11.17 9.91
CA GLY A 474 -3.49 12.51 9.42
C GLY A 474 -3.53 12.65 7.90
N MET A 475 -3.19 13.85 7.47
CA MET A 475 -3.16 14.26 6.08
C MET A 475 -1.82 14.88 5.75
N ILE A 476 -1.32 14.61 4.55
CA ILE A 476 -0.10 15.19 3.99
C ILE A 476 -0.48 16.07 2.81
N LEU A 477 0.11 17.27 2.75
CA LEU A 477 -0.04 18.18 1.63
C LEU A 477 1.34 18.64 1.14
N ILE A 478 1.65 18.34 -0.11
CA ILE A 478 2.70 19.08 -0.83
C ILE A 478 2.08 20.41 -1.26
N TYR A 479 2.57 21.50 -0.69
CA TYR A 479 1.89 22.80 -0.79
C TYR A 479 2.60 23.81 -1.68
N SER A 480 3.81 23.51 -2.13
CA SER A 480 4.71 24.44 -2.82
C SER A 480 4.82 24.21 -4.32
N THR A 481 4.89 22.95 -4.80
CA THR A 481 5.12 22.66 -6.24
C THR A 481 4.37 21.49 -6.86
N GLU A 482 3.87 20.52 -6.09
CA GLU A 482 3.25 19.31 -6.65
C GLU A 482 2.02 18.89 -5.86
N GLY A 483 1.24 17.96 -6.43
CA GLY A 483 0.13 17.30 -5.75
C GLY A 483 -1.15 18.13 -5.66
N PHE A 484 -1.09 19.35 -5.12
CA PHE A 484 -2.25 20.24 -4.97
C PHE A 484 -2.17 21.45 -5.92
N TYR A 485 -2.63 21.27 -7.15
CA TYR A 485 -2.40 22.21 -8.25
C TYR A 485 -3.36 23.41 -8.26
N CYS A 486 -3.01 24.45 -7.50
CA CYS A 486 -3.65 25.76 -7.52
C CYS A 486 -2.68 26.82 -8.07
N CYS A 487 -3.11 28.09 -8.15
CA CYS A 487 -2.33 29.11 -8.83
C CYS A 487 -1.02 29.50 -8.18
N PHE A 488 -0.87 29.36 -6.86
CA PHE A 488 0.38 29.72 -6.21
C PHE A 488 1.36 28.55 -6.10
N THR A 489 0.93 27.29 -6.26
CA THR A 489 1.83 26.12 -6.24
C THR A 489 2.83 26.10 -7.38
N HIS A 490 2.83 27.07 -8.31
CA HIS A 490 3.96 27.24 -9.24
C HIS A 490 4.37 28.71 -9.36
N GLY A 491 4.10 29.52 -8.33
CA GLY A 491 4.36 30.97 -8.34
C GLY A 491 3.54 31.72 -9.40
N ARG A 492 2.37 31.19 -9.81
CA ARG A 492 1.51 31.74 -10.87
C ARG A 492 0.30 32.52 -10.34
N ASN A 493 0.27 32.90 -9.07
CA ASN A 493 -0.82 33.70 -8.49
C ASN A 493 -1.04 35.03 -9.23
N HIS A 494 0.02 35.64 -9.78
CA HIS A 494 -0.05 36.83 -10.63
C HIS A 494 -0.87 36.66 -11.92
N LEU A 495 -1.04 35.43 -12.42
CA LEU A 495 -1.86 35.12 -13.60
C LEU A 495 -3.34 34.91 -13.24
N CYS A 496 -3.66 34.66 -11.98
CA CYS A 496 -5.03 34.48 -11.53
C CYS A 496 -5.69 35.85 -11.27
N PRO A 497 -6.84 36.17 -11.91
CA PRO A 497 -7.51 37.46 -11.71
C PRO A 497 -7.92 37.70 -10.25
N ASN A 498 -8.14 36.62 -9.50
CA ASN A 498 -8.57 36.66 -8.10
C ASN A 498 -7.41 36.66 -7.10
N CYS A 499 -6.26 36.04 -7.43
CA CYS A 499 -5.13 35.90 -6.51
C CYS A 499 -4.00 36.90 -6.74
N ARG A 500 -3.97 37.64 -7.86
CA ARG A 500 -2.86 38.53 -8.22
C ARG A 500 -2.52 39.61 -7.19
N ASN A 501 -3.48 39.97 -6.33
CA ASN A 501 -3.33 40.98 -5.28
C ASN A 501 -3.10 40.38 -3.89
N TYR A 502 -3.09 39.04 -3.77
CA TYR A 502 -2.81 38.34 -2.52
C TYR A 502 -1.34 37.94 -2.46
N LYS A 503 -0.78 37.98 -1.26
CA LYS A 503 0.50 37.33 -1.00
C LYS A 503 0.28 35.82 -0.98
N THR A 504 1.28 35.07 -1.47
CA THR A 504 1.19 33.61 -1.53
C THR A 504 1.07 33.01 -0.14
N GLU A 505 1.84 33.50 0.83
CA GLU A 505 1.79 33.06 2.22
C GLU A 505 0.39 33.21 2.84
N ASP A 506 -0.35 34.27 2.52
CA ASP A 506 -1.71 34.48 3.04
C ASP A 506 -2.70 33.45 2.47
N LEU A 507 -2.55 33.08 1.19
CA LEU A 507 -3.39 32.07 0.54
C LEU A 507 -3.15 30.67 1.14
N ILE A 508 -1.90 30.28 1.32
CA ILE A 508 -1.58 28.97 1.90
C ILE A 508 -1.92 28.90 3.40
N LEU A 509 -1.78 29.99 4.16
CA LEU A 509 -2.24 30.04 5.55
C LEU A 509 -3.76 29.80 5.64
N ARG A 510 -4.54 30.41 4.74
CA ARG A 510 -5.99 30.21 4.70
C ARG A 510 -6.37 28.76 4.36
N ILE A 511 -5.67 28.14 3.40
CA ILE A 511 -5.87 26.72 3.08
C ILE A 511 -5.49 25.84 4.28
N THR A 512 -4.34 26.12 4.91
CA THR A 512 -3.87 25.36 6.08
C THR A 512 -4.89 25.40 7.21
N ASP A 513 -5.43 26.57 7.55
CA ASP A 513 -6.48 26.72 8.57
C ASP A 513 -7.77 25.95 8.20
N THR A 514 -8.17 26.00 6.93
CA THR A 514 -9.34 25.27 6.42
C THR A 514 -9.17 23.77 6.58
N LEU A 515 -8.04 23.25 6.13
CA LEU A 515 -7.71 21.83 6.17
C LEU A 515 -7.55 21.32 7.61
N LEU A 516 -6.88 22.09 8.47
CA LEU A 516 -6.68 21.72 9.87
C LEU A 516 -8.00 21.62 10.63
N LYS A 517 -8.95 22.54 10.37
CA LYS A 517 -10.32 22.46 10.93
C LYS A 517 -11.06 21.23 10.39
N ALA A 518 -10.94 20.96 9.10
CA ALA A 518 -11.66 19.87 8.45
C ALA A 518 -11.21 18.48 8.95
N ILE A 519 -9.90 18.23 9.04
CA ILE A 519 -9.39 16.92 9.50
C ILE A 519 -9.66 16.65 10.99
N ARG A 520 -9.89 17.70 11.79
CA ARG A 520 -10.11 17.61 13.24
C ARG A 520 -11.58 17.55 13.66
N VAL A 521 -12.48 17.37 12.70
CA VAL A 521 -13.93 17.29 12.95
C VAL A 521 -14.31 16.20 13.97
N ARG A 522 -13.52 15.12 14.09
CA ARG A 522 -13.71 14.04 15.07
C ARG A 522 -12.64 13.97 16.16
N ASN A 523 -11.40 14.25 15.82
CA ASN A 523 -10.24 14.06 16.68
C ASN A 523 -9.32 15.28 16.62
N SER A 524 -9.10 15.96 17.75
CA SER A 524 -8.22 17.13 17.83
C SER A 524 -6.76 16.80 17.55
N GLU A 525 -6.38 15.52 17.73
CA GLU A 525 -5.01 15.03 17.56
C GLU A 525 -4.71 14.56 16.14
N THR A 526 -5.65 14.70 15.19
CA THR A 526 -5.40 14.42 13.78
C THR A 526 -4.34 15.38 13.25
N GLU A 527 -3.32 14.82 12.59
CA GLU A 527 -2.12 15.54 12.20
C GLU A 527 -2.21 16.08 10.77
N LEU A 528 -1.73 17.31 10.57
CA LEU A 528 -1.50 17.89 9.25
C LEU A 528 0.00 18.00 9.00
N ILE A 529 0.50 17.27 8.01
CA ILE A 529 1.90 17.33 7.56
C ILE A 529 1.97 18.21 6.31
N MET A 530 2.68 19.33 6.43
CA MET A 530 2.96 20.26 5.34
C MET A 530 4.35 19.94 4.76
N TRP A 531 4.37 19.35 3.58
CA TRP A 531 5.61 18.95 2.91
C TRP A 531 6.16 20.11 2.07
N THR A 532 7.34 20.61 2.46
CA THR A 532 8.03 21.76 1.85
C THR A 532 8.65 21.47 0.48
N TYR A 533 8.25 20.39 -0.19
CA TYR A 533 8.90 19.85 -1.39
C TYR A 533 9.31 20.97 -2.38
N HIS A 534 10.61 21.09 -2.68
CA HIS A 534 11.14 22.12 -3.57
C HIS A 534 10.84 23.55 -3.09
N SER A 535 11.14 23.82 -1.82
CA SER A 535 11.04 25.15 -1.22
C SER A 535 12.40 25.86 -1.17
N GLU A 536 12.55 26.94 -1.95
CA GLU A 536 13.58 27.98 -1.75
C GLU A 536 12.97 29.40 -1.80
N TYR A 537 11.63 29.51 -1.80
CA TYR A 537 10.93 30.78 -2.02
C TYR A 537 10.72 31.56 -0.70
N GLU A 538 10.83 32.90 -0.76
CA GLU A 538 10.65 33.76 0.42
C GLU A 538 9.28 33.58 1.09
N TRP A 539 8.22 33.38 0.29
CA TRP A 539 6.87 33.18 0.81
C TRP A 539 6.74 31.91 1.66
N ASP A 540 7.55 30.88 1.38
CA ASP A 540 7.53 29.61 2.11
C ASP A 540 8.05 29.80 3.54
N TYR A 541 9.15 30.54 3.68
CA TYR A 541 9.68 30.92 4.99
C TYR A 541 8.71 31.82 5.76
N ASN A 542 7.99 32.70 5.06
CA ASN A 542 6.96 33.54 5.67
C ASN A 542 5.74 32.70 6.11
N PHE A 543 5.34 31.71 5.31
CA PHE A 543 4.33 30.74 5.71
C PHE A 543 4.74 30.00 6.99
N ILE A 544 5.93 29.38 7.01
CA ILE A 544 6.41 28.61 8.17
C ILE A 544 6.45 29.46 9.45
N LYS A 545 6.87 30.73 9.37
CA LYS A 545 6.88 31.64 10.52
C LYS A 545 5.50 31.89 11.13
N ASN A 546 4.49 31.94 10.27
CA ASN A 546 3.10 32.28 10.62
C ASN A 546 2.17 31.07 10.71
N ALA A 547 2.64 29.87 10.38
CA ALA A 547 1.85 28.66 10.38
C ALA A 547 1.38 28.28 11.81
N PRO A 548 0.23 27.59 11.94
CA PRO A 548 -0.21 27.01 13.21
C PRO A 548 0.88 26.11 13.82
N LYS A 549 1.05 26.15 15.15
CA LYS A 549 2.18 25.46 15.84
C LYS A 549 2.03 23.95 15.92
N ASP A 550 0.83 23.48 15.67
CA ASP A 550 0.38 22.11 15.78
C ASP A 550 0.29 21.39 14.42
N ILE A 551 0.78 22.01 13.34
CA ILE A 551 1.15 21.29 12.12
C ILE A 551 2.50 20.58 12.30
N ILE A 552 2.80 19.67 11.38
CA ILE A 552 4.11 19.06 11.23
C ILE A 552 4.69 19.53 9.90
N LEU A 553 5.95 19.96 9.89
CA LEU A 553 6.68 20.20 8.65
C LEU A 553 7.39 18.91 8.24
N MET A 554 7.39 18.63 6.94
CA MET A 554 8.21 17.56 6.36
C MET A 554 9.16 18.15 5.32
N SER A 555 10.45 17.80 5.42
CA SER A 555 11.48 18.28 4.49
C SER A 555 12.40 17.14 4.05
N ASN A 556 12.88 17.19 2.81
CA ASN A 556 13.73 16.15 2.23
C ASN A 556 15.18 16.35 2.68
N ILE A 557 15.76 15.34 3.33
CA ILE A 557 17.11 15.44 3.89
C ILE A 557 18.18 15.74 2.82
N SER A 558 18.01 15.17 1.63
CA SER A 558 18.98 15.20 0.53
C SER A 558 18.64 16.21 -0.57
N GLN A 559 17.56 16.99 -0.43
CA GLN A 559 17.17 17.95 -1.46
C GLN A 559 18.20 19.07 -1.59
N PHE A 560 18.65 19.34 -2.82
CA PHE A 560 19.67 20.34 -3.13
C PHE A 560 21.03 20.12 -2.43
N ALA A 561 21.37 18.87 -2.11
CA ALA A 561 22.67 18.54 -1.56
C ALA A 561 23.75 18.71 -2.64
N GLU A 562 24.79 19.48 -2.31
CA GLU A 562 25.97 19.68 -3.16
C GLU A 562 27.09 18.74 -2.69
N PHE A 563 27.74 18.06 -3.63
CA PHE A 563 28.88 17.17 -3.33
C PHE A 563 29.86 17.09 -4.50
N ASP A 564 31.13 16.85 -4.20
CA ASP A 564 32.18 16.70 -5.21
C ASP A 564 32.44 15.22 -5.52
N ARG A 565 32.48 14.88 -6.81
CA ARG A 565 32.83 13.53 -7.28
C ARG A 565 33.59 13.59 -8.61
N PHE A 566 34.73 12.91 -8.68
CA PHE A 566 35.60 12.88 -9.87
C PHE A 566 35.98 14.26 -10.42
N GLY A 567 36.15 15.27 -9.55
CA GLY A 567 36.49 16.63 -9.94
C GLY A 567 35.31 17.48 -10.43
N TYR A 568 34.08 16.99 -10.32
CA TYR A 568 32.85 17.73 -10.62
C TYR A 568 32.05 17.97 -9.35
N THR A 569 31.54 19.19 -9.19
CA THR A 569 30.52 19.51 -8.19
C THR A 569 29.15 19.18 -8.76
N LEU A 570 28.42 18.31 -8.08
CA LEU A 570 27.07 17.88 -8.42
C LEU A 570 26.08 18.44 -7.39
N ARG A 571 24.85 18.74 -7.84
CA ARG A 571 23.73 19.11 -6.97
C ARG A 571 22.62 18.10 -7.20
N THR A 572 22.15 17.45 -6.14
CA THR A 572 20.95 16.62 -6.19
C THR A 572 19.72 17.49 -6.34
N ASP A 573 18.74 17.05 -7.12
CA ASP A 573 17.43 17.72 -7.18
C ASP A 573 16.50 17.09 -6.11
N ASP A 574 16.10 15.84 -6.34
CA ASP A 574 15.33 15.05 -5.38
C ASP A 574 15.68 13.54 -5.40
N TYR A 575 15.22 12.82 -4.39
CA TYR A 575 15.27 11.38 -4.23
C TYR A 575 16.68 10.77 -4.37
N ALA A 576 17.68 11.39 -3.75
CA ALA A 576 19.07 10.95 -3.81
C ALA A 576 19.45 9.97 -2.67
N VAL A 577 19.92 8.79 -3.06
CA VAL A 577 20.59 7.82 -2.19
C VAL A 577 22.07 8.17 -2.04
N THR A 578 22.69 8.78 -3.05
CA THR A 578 24.14 9.04 -3.07
C THR A 578 24.62 10.00 -1.98
N THR A 579 23.74 10.83 -1.41
CA THR A 579 24.06 11.76 -0.32
C THR A 579 23.56 11.21 1.02
N ALA A 580 24.45 11.16 2.02
CA ALA A 580 24.11 10.73 3.38
C ALA A 580 24.00 11.91 4.35
N GLU A 581 24.60 13.05 4.04
CA GLU A 581 24.55 14.23 4.91
C GLU A 581 23.28 15.04 4.64
N ALA A 582 22.75 15.65 5.70
CA ALA A 582 21.68 16.63 5.58
C ALA A 582 22.13 17.85 4.76
N SER A 583 21.34 18.19 3.75
CA SER A 583 21.62 19.31 2.86
C SER A 583 21.55 20.65 3.59
N LYS A 584 22.16 21.68 2.99
CA LYS A 584 22.05 23.07 3.49
C LYS A 584 20.58 23.50 3.60
N ASN A 585 19.75 23.07 2.65
CA ASN A 585 18.32 23.37 2.64
C ASN A 585 17.60 22.72 3.83
N PHE A 586 17.82 21.43 4.06
CA PHE A 586 17.23 20.72 5.20
C PHE A 586 17.66 21.34 6.54
N LYS A 587 18.95 21.64 6.70
CA LYS A 587 19.49 22.33 7.90
C LYS A 587 18.84 23.70 8.12
N HIS A 588 18.60 24.44 7.04
CA HIS A 588 17.88 25.71 7.11
C HIS A 588 16.44 25.52 7.59
N MET A 589 15.73 24.52 7.05
CA MET A 589 14.36 24.18 7.47
C MET A 589 14.30 23.73 8.92
N ASN A 590 15.23 22.89 9.36
CA ASN A 590 15.35 22.46 10.75
C ASN A 590 15.53 23.64 11.70
N LYS A 591 16.48 24.53 11.39
CA LYS A 591 16.71 25.75 12.19
C LYS A 591 15.47 26.66 12.23
N LEU A 592 14.79 26.83 11.09
CA LEU A 592 13.59 27.66 11.01
C LEU A 592 12.45 27.05 11.84
N ALA A 593 12.14 25.76 11.64
CA ALA A 593 11.11 25.03 12.37
C ALA A 593 11.32 25.10 13.90
N LYS A 594 12.55 24.86 14.36
CA LYS A 594 12.93 25.01 15.78
C LYS A 594 12.71 26.43 16.29
N SER A 595 13.11 27.44 15.51
CA SER A 595 12.98 28.85 15.93
C SER A 595 11.53 29.30 16.13
N VAL A 596 10.58 28.60 15.51
CA VAL A 596 9.14 28.92 15.56
C VAL A 596 8.32 27.87 16.30
N GLY A 597 8.95 26.84 16.87
CA GLY A 597 8.31 25.80 17.67
C GLY A 597 7.40 24.85 16.88
N ILE A 598 7.72 24.56 15.62
CA ILE A 598 6.99 23.59 14.79
C ILE A 598 7.79 22.29 14.70
N ARG A 599 7.11 21.15 14.84
CA ARG A 599 7.72 19.82 14.69
C ARG A 599 8.18 19.61 13.25
N LEU A 600 9.42 19.18 13.05
CA LEU A 600 9.96 18.78 11.75
C LEU A 600 10.14 17.26 11.69
N ILE A 601 9.73 16.65 10.58
CA ILE A 601 10.09 15.28 10.21
C ILE A 601 10.95 15.29 8.95
N ALA A 602 11.86 14.32 8.84
CA ALA A 602 12.69 14.15 7.66
C ALA A 602 12.07 13.13 6.71
N LYS A 603 12.01 13.48 5.44
CA LYS A 603 11.77 12.55 4.35
C LYS A 603 13.12 12.01 3.89
N THR A 604 13.30 10.70 3.97
CA THR A 604 14.54 9.98 3.64
C THR A 604 14.33 9.00 2.48
N GLU A 605 15.39 8.83 1.69
CA GLU A 605 15.38 7.96 0.51
C GLU A 605 15.94 6.60 0.89
N ASP A 606 15.05 5.74 1.38
CA ASP A 606 15.40 4.41 1.89
C ASP A 606 14.86 3.26 1.01
N ALA A 607 14.04 3.57 0.01
CA ALA A 607 13.48 2.60 -0.95
C ALA A 607 13.91 2.90 -2.39
N PHE A 608 13.16 3.73 -3.13
CA PHE A 608 13.43 4.10 -4.53
C PHE A 608 14.00 5.52 -4.62
N GLY A 609 15.18 5.64 -5.21
CA GLY A 609 15.79 6.92 -5.55
C GLY A 609 15.56 7.21 -7.03
N GLN A 610 15.39 8.48 -7.40
CA GLN A 610 15.30 8.86 -8.81
C GLN A 610 16.60 8.55 -9.58
N GLU A 611 17.70 8.33 -8.86
CA GLU A 611 18.99 7.94 -9.42
C GLU A 611 18.96 6.58 -10.13
N PHE A 612 18.05 5.68 -9.74
CA PHE A 612 18.04 4.29 -10.20
C PHE A 612 16.60 3.75 -10.37
N VAL A 613 15.71 4.50 -11.01
CA VAL A 613 14.28 4.17 -11.14
C VAL A 613 13.98 2.82 -11.80
N SER A 614 14.93 2.25 -12.54
CA SER A 614 14.79 0.97 -13.24
C SER A 614 15.41 -0.24 -12.50
N THR A 615 16.03 -0.04 -11.33
CA THR A 615 16.68 -1.13 -10.58
C THR A 615 15.86 -1.51 -9.36
N LEU A 616 15.57 -2.80 -9.21
CA LEU A 616 14.72 -3.35 -8.14
C LEU A 616 15.36 -3.28 -6.74
N TYR A 617 16.69 -3.33 -6.65
CA TYR A 617 17.43 -3.31 -5.39
C TYR A 617 18.68 -2.44 -5.49
N TYR A 618 18.92 -1.60 -4.49
CA TYR A 618 20.15 -0.82 -4.38
C TYR A 618 21.07 -1.43 -3.32
N PRO A 619 22.32 -1.78 -3.66
CA PRO A 619 23.30 -2.28 -2.69
C PRO A 619 23.90 -1.14 -1.85
N CYS A 620 23.04 -0.33 -1.23
CA CYS A 620 23.41 0.94 -0.56
C CYS A 620 23.19 0.90 0.96
N LEU A 621 23.11 -0.28 1.58
CA LEU A 621 22.79 -0.41 3.02
C LEU A 621 23.73 0.39 3.94
N GLN A 622 25.04 0.41 3.65
CA GLN A 622 26.00 1.23 4.42
C GLN A 622 25.74 2.73 4.25
N GLN A 623 25.27 3.15 3.07
CA GLN A 623 24.93 4.55 2.81
C GLN A 623 23.64 4.95 3.53
N HIS A 624 22.63 4.08 3.57
CA HIS A 624 21.42 4.27 4.38
C HIS A 624 21.76 4.37 5.87
N GLN A 625 22.63 3.47 6.38
CA GLN A 625 23.09 3.56 7.78
C GLN A 625 23.74 4.91 8.09
N ARG A 626 24.66 5.38 7.23
CA ARG A 626 25.27 6.71 7.40
C ARG A 626 24.24 7.84 7.38
N LYS A 627 23.23 7.75 6.50
CA LYS A 627 22.14 8.72 6.43
C LYS A 627 21.35 8.76 7.74
N TRP A 628 21.01 7.61 8.30
CA TRP A 628 20.33 7.54 9.59
C TRP A 628 21.20 8.05 10.75
N ASP A 629 22.51 7.74 10.76
CA ASP A 629 23.44 8.26 11.76
C ASP A 629 23.56 9.79 11.70
N ASN A 630 23.60 10.36 10.49
CA ASN A 630 23.60 11.81 10.29
C ASN A 630 22.26 12.46 10.67
N LEU A 631 21.14 11.80 10.39
CA LEU A 631 19.81 12.27 10.79
C LEU A 631 19.71 12.39 12.32
N ILE A 632 20.32 11.46 13.06
CA ILE A 632 20.41 11.53 14.53
C ILE A 632 21.19 12.78 14.97
N ALA A 633 22.26 13.13 14.25
CA ALA A 633 23.09 14.31 14.56
C ALA A 633 22.38 15.65 14.32
N GLU A 634 21.34 15.69 13.47
CA GLU A 634 20.54 16.89 13.21
C GLU A 634 19.55 17.24 14.33
N ASP A 635 19.40 16.37 15.33
CA ASP A 635 18.62 16.62 16.54
C ASP A 635 17.18 17.08 16.22
N LEU A 636 16.38 16.24 15.57
CA LEU A 636 15.00 16.61 15.18
C LEU A 636 14.00 16.67 16.35
N TYR A 637 14.49 16.72 17.60
CA TYR A 637 13.72 16.62 18.83
C TYR A 637 13.65 17.92 19.63
#